data_AF-A0A673Y2B0-F1
#
_entry.id   AF-A0A673Y2B0-F1
#
_cell.length_a   1.000
_cell.length_b   1.000
_cell.length_c   1.000
_cell.angle_alpha   90.00
_cell.angle_beta   90.00
_cell.angle_gamma   90.00
#
_symmetry.space_group_name_H-M   'P 1'
#
loop_
_entity.id
_entity.type
_entity.pdbx_description
1 polymer ?
#
loop_
_entity_poly.entity_id
_entity_poly.type
_entity_poly.pdbx_seq_one_letter_code
_entity_poly.pdbx_strand_id
1 'polypeptide(L)'
;MESFETAANMGSSTNLSQVVFQEIPNSYVSNVALTCCYTLTAAIQPNPRDWVGIFKVGWRTTKDYHTFVWVEPSLDLIGLEPVRKQVLFTAYYLPKDDAAFYQFCYVDSKDQVRGASTPFCFKTPGEQSTDCSLENDLLVIITQEKVEQREREKEELVMELGQLKEQNETLRSALKEQQQEIDHLKMSNEELYQADGNTENKRENARKHEELTQNTKLMDDSHRGQEEQVEKSEREKEELTMELGQLKEQNETLTCALKEQQQETDHLKESKKELVQLVRELEQQQENTREHEELAKNAKSLDESQRGQESLTPICEKYERALIKIKQLKKEREVLRGKVEVQSVEIAQLSPRLKESERESHRLKDHIQILQVDLQSSKKVKKCSALKEQQQEESKEELLQLVSKLEQRQQQNTREHEELAQNAKSMDESQRGQESLTPIHETYLVNIVSKHVTATLTTICEKYEQALIKIKQLKKEREELKGKVEVQSVEIAQLSPRLKESEQESHKLKDHIQLLQVDLQSSKKEKEKLQDLKTENKALRRSLSEQEQQPLQMVDIDWKEQYQALLGQLEEARTQLHKELQVSNNTRKRAEQAERELEELKECMESTAMTSDQTKQKSSKLEMQLSELNEIIEEKENMAEIAKVEKEELSRENQDLKRDIERLRKEFDDVQAAAVPMQHPNPYGSSTDPTANKEQQQQQEALADSLHFGNPYETPGTATNLEEEFSLECRHCHESFPGITQDELELHEHSHRACPFCTLICDGMEQALYEDHVYSHEV
;
A
#
# COMPACT_ATOMS: atom_id res chain seq x y z
N MET A 1 56.53 -52.55 -29.79
CA MET A 1 57.82 -51.88 -29.47
C MET A 1 57.48 -50.44 -29.18
N GLU A 2 57.99 -49.88 -28.06
CA GLU A 2 58.13 -48.44 -27.78
C GLU A 2 56.87 -47.58 -28.09
N SER A 3 55.88 -47.33 -27.21
CA SER A 3 55.90 -46.87 -25.80
C SER A 3 56.78 -45.61 -25.60
N PHE A 4 56.29 -44.41 -25.28
CA PHE A 4 55.13 -44.06 -24.41
C PHE A 4 54.29 -42.86 -24.91
N GLU A 5 53.01 -42.89 -24.53
CA GLU A 5 52.04 -41.80 -24.29
C GLU A 5 52.28 -40.40 -24.90
N THR A 6 51.47 -40.04 -25.90
CA THR A 6 51.28 -38.66 -26.38
C THR A 6 50.01 -38.02 -25.80
N ALA A 7 49.83 -38.13 -24.48
CA ALA A 7 48.76 -37.49 -23.73
C ALA A 7 49.35 -36.76 -22.52
N ALA A 8 48.77 -35.62 -22.15
CA ALA A 8 49.18 -34.75 -21.04
C ALA A 8 50.56 -34.07 -21.14
N ASN A 9 50.71 -33.07 -22.04
CA ASN A 9 51.39 -31.83 -21.65
C ASN A 9 50.94 -30.56 -22.40
N MET A 10 49.63 -30.29 -22.45
CA MET A 10 49.06 -28.98 -22.83
C MET A 10 48.53 -28.23 -21.59
N GLY A 11 49.29 -28.30 -20.48
CA GLY A 11 48.88 -27.83 -19.15
C GLY A 11 49.62 -26.59 -18.62
N SER A 12 50.38 -25.88 -19.45
CA SER A 12 51.29 -24.80 -19.02
C SER A 12 51.03 -23.42 -19.67
N SER A 13 50.01 -23.29 -20.51
CA SER A 13 49.61 -22.00 -21.13
C SER A 13 48.93 -21.02 -20.16
N THR A 14 48.47 -21.48 -19.00
CA THR A 14 47.70 -20.69 -18.01
C THR A 14 48.53 -19.78 -17.11
N ASN A 15 49.86 -19.84 -17.17
CA ASN A 15 50.75 -19.03 -16.34
C ASN A 15 51.27 -17.75 -17.04
N LEU A 16 51.21 -17.68 -18.37
CA LEU A 16 51.83 -16.60 -19.18
C LEU A 16 50.91 -15.39 -19.44
N SER A 17 49.66 -15.45 -18.99
CA SER A 17 48.63 -14.41 -19.16
C SER A 17 48.15 -13.84 -17.82
N GLN A 18 48.92 -14.07 -16.74
CA GLN A 18 48.62 -13.55 -15.40
C GLN A 18 48.94 -12.05 -15.26
N VAL A 19 49.85 -11.54 -16.11
CA VAL A 19 50.15 -10.13 -16.27
C VAL A 19 49.95 -9.71 -17.72
N VAL A 20 49.13 -8.68 -17.94
CA VAL A 20 48.78 -8.19 -19.28
C VAL A 20 49.37 -6.80 -19.47
N PHE A 21 50.28 -6.65 -20.43
CA PHE A 21 50.83 -5.34 -20.82
C PHE A 21 49.82 -4.54 -21.63
N GLN A 22 49.71 -3.24 -21.35
CA GLN A 22 48.71 -2.35 -21.95
C GLN A 22 49.38 -1.31 -22.86
N GLU A 23 48.69 -0.93 -23.95
CA GLU A 23 49.04 0.23 -24.80
C GLU A 23 50.49 0.20 -25.35
N ILE A 24 50.97 -0.98 -25.75
CA ILE A 24 52.34 -1.17 -26.26
C ILE A 24 52.40 -0.80 -27.76
N PRO A 25 53.10 0.28 -28.15
CA PRO A 25 53.25 0.68 -29.55
C PRO A 25 54.29 -0.20 -30.26
N ASN A 26 54.18 -0.30 -31.58
CA ASN A 26 55.12 -1.08 -32.41
C ASN A 26 56.57 -0.53 -32.40
N SER A 27 56.77 0.71 -31.94
CA SER A 27 58.10 1.30 -31.78
C SER A 27 58.15 2.37 -30.69
N TYR A 28 59.27 2.45 -29.97
CA TYR A 28 59.61 3.51 -29.02
C TYR A 28 60.80 4.35 -29.51
N VAL A 29 60.94 5.56 -28.98
CA VAL A 29 62.02 6.49 -29.36
C VAL A 29 63.31 6.16 -28.59
N SER A 30 64.40 5.91 -29.32
CA SER A 30 65.73 5.68 -28.75
C SER A 30 66.22 6.89 -27.94
N ASN A 31 66.89 6.64 -26.81
CA ASN A 31 67.41 7.66 -25.87
C ASN A 31 66.36 8.53 -25.15
N VAL A 32 65.08 8.13 -25.15
CA VAL A 32 64.02 8.77 -24.34
C VAL A 32 63.57 7.79 -23.25
N ALA A 33 63.24 8.28 -22.05
CA ALA A 33 62.76 7.41 -20.96
C ALA A 33 61.41 6.78 -21.34
N LEU A 34 61.23 5.50 -21.01
CA LEU A 34 60.10 4.70 -21.45
C LEU A 34 59.23 4.30 -20.25
N THR A 35 57.94 4.60 -20.31
CA THR A 35 56.94 4.11 -19.34
C THR A 35 56.24 2.88 -19.91
N CYS A 36 56.25 1.79 -19.15
CA CYS A 36 55.58 0.53 -19.49
C CYS A 36 54.38 0.33 -18.55
N CYS A 37 53.18 0.23 -19.11
CA CYS A 37 51.94 -0.04 -18.36
C CYS A 37 51.58 -1.53 -18.40
N TYR A 38 51.10 -2.08 -17.29
CA TYR A 38 50.57 -3.44 -17.21
C TYR A 38 49.49 -3.59 -16.14
N THR A 39 48.67 -4.61 -16.27
CA THR A 39 47.64 -5.00 -15.29
C THR A 39 47.95 -6.38 -14.72
N LEU A 40 47.86 -6.50 -13.40
CA LEU A 40 47.92 -7.77 -12.69
C LEU A 40 46.52 -8.37 -12.64
N THR A 41 46.37 -9.62 -13.08
CA THR A 41 45.11 -10.37 -12.91
C THR A 41 44.97 -10.86 -11.46
N ALA A 42 43.75 -11.18 -11.03
CA ALA A 42 43.47 -11.67 -9.67
C ALA A 42 44.20 -12.98 -9.29
N ALA A 43 44.86 -13.66 -10.24
CA ALA A 43 45.62 -14.88 -10.04
C ALA A 43 47.07 -14.66 -9.52
N ILE A 44 47.61 -13.44 -9.57
CA ILE A 44 48.99 -13.13 -9.18
C ILE A 44 49.05 -12.03 -8.10
N GLN A 45 49.79 -12.31 -7.03
CA GLN A 45 50.12 -11.32 -6.00
C GLN A 45 51.54 -10.77 -6.24
N PRO A 46 51.72 -9.44 -6.38
CA PRO A 46 53.03 -8.86 -6.66
C PRO A 46 53.98 -8.98 -5.47
N ASN A 47 55.16 -9.51 -5.70
CA ASN A 47 56.25 -9.60 -4.73
C ASN A 47 57.26 -8.45 -4.92
N PRO A 48 57.91 -7.94 -3.85
CA PRO A 48 59.04 -7.01 -3.97
C PRO A 48 60.26 -7.54 -4.76
N ARG A 49 60.29 -8.84 -5.07
CA ARG A 49 61.29 -9.49 -5.94
C ARG A 49 60.77 -9.83 -7.33
N ASP A 50 59.57 -9.38 -7.70
CA ASP A 50 59.10 -9.44 -9.08
C ASP A 50 59.69 -8.26 -9.86
N TRP A 51 59.90 -8.43 -11.16
CA TRP A 51 60.53 -7.41 -12.00
C TRP A 51 60.01 -7.46 -13.45
N VAL A 52 60.07 -6.32 -14.12
CA VAL A 52 59.76 -6.20 -15.55
C VAL A 52 61.06 -6.00 -16.31
N GLY A 53 61.35 -6.91 -17.23
CA GLY A 53 62.52 -6.85 -18.11
C GLY A 53 62.15 -6.51 -19.54
N ILE A 54 63.06 -5.83 -20.24
CA ILE A 54 63.06 -5.72 -21.70
C ILE A 54 63.92 -6.86 -22.25
N PHE A 55 63.35 -7.74 -23.06
CA PHE A 55 64.02 -8.89 -23.66
C PHE A 55 64.05 -8.77 -25.17
N LYS A 56 65.15 -9.17 -25.81
CA LYS A 56 65.23 -9.30 -27.28
C LYS A 56 64.41 -10.53 -27.70
N VAL A 57 63.55 -10.40 -28.72
CA VAL A 57 62.70 -11.50 -29.19
C VAL A 57 63.58 -12.69 -29.60
N GLY A 58 63.19 -13.90 -29.15
CA GLY A 58 64.00 -15.12 -29.27
C GLY A 58 64.89 -15.43 -28.06
N TRP A 59 64.74 -14.70 -26.96
CA TRP A 59 65.29 -15.05 -25.64
C TRP A 59 64.91 -16.48 -25.22
N ARG A 60 65.79 -17.14 -24.46
CA ARG A 60 65.64 -18.55 -24.02
C ARG A 60 65.52 -18.68 -22.51
N THR A 61 66.06 -17.73 -21.75
CA THR A 61 66.06 -17.73 -20.29
C THR A 61 65.72 -16.34 -19.76
N THR A 62 65.24 -16.26 -18.52
CA THR A 62 65.05 -14.98 -17.82
C THR A 62 66.35 -14.20 -17.59
N LYS A 63 67.52 -14.78 -17.86
CA LYS A 63 68.83 -14.09 -17.78
C LYS A 63 69.19 -13.34 -19.07
N ASP A 64 68.42 -13.52 -20.14
CA ASP A 64 68.67 -12.89 -21.45
C ASP A 64 68.03 -11.49 -21.54
N TYR A 65 67.80 -10.82 -20.40
CA TYR A 65 67.25 -9.47 -20.35
C TYR A 65 68.29 -8.44 -20.83
N HIS A 66 67.81 -7.38 -21.49
CA HIS A 66 68.63 -6.23 -21.84
C HIS A 66 68.73 -5.24 -20.66
N THR A 67 67.58 -4.92 -20.06
CA THR A 67 67.45 -4.05 -18.89
C THR A 67 66.20 -4.45 -18.11
N PHE A 68 66.11 -4.08 -16.83
CA PHE A 68 65.01 -4.43 -15.95
C PHE A 68 64.72 -3.35 -14.90
N VAL A 69 63.50 -3.38 -14.37
CA VAL A 69 63.04 -2.53 -13.27
C VAL A 69 62.28 -3.41 -12.28
N TRP A 70 62.62 -3.31 -10.98
CA TRP A 70 61.89 -4.01 -9.91
C TRP A 70 60.46 -3.47 -9.79
N VAL A 71 59.52 -4.37 -9.49
CA VAL A 71 58.13 -3.98 -9.19
C VAL A 71 58.07 -3.38 -7.79
N GLU A 72 57.54 -2.16 -7.68
CA GLU A 72 57.37 -1.52 -6.38
C GLU A 72 56.32 -2.25 -5.52
N PRO A 73 56.58 -2.49 -4.22
CA PRO A 73 55.60 -3.09 -3.31
C PRO A 73 54.34 -2.23 -3.25
N SER A 74 53.17 -2.86 -3.40
CA SER A 74 51.90 -2.16 -3.22
C SER A 74 51.62 -1.98 -1.73
N LEU A 75 51.96 -0.79 -1.20
CA LEU A 75 51.44 -0.34 0.09
C LEU A 75 49.95 -0.01 -0.08
N ASP A 76 49.13 -0.83 0.57
CA ASP A 76 47.68 -0.73 0.74
C ASP A 76 46.80 -0.75 -0.54
N LEU A 77 46.00 -1.83 -0.67
CA LEU A 77 44.53 -1.79 -0.60
C LEU A 77 43.96 -3.20 -0.91
N ILE A 78 43.15 -3.72 0.01
CA ILE A 78 42.45 -5.00 -0.15
C ILE A 78 41.13 -4.75 -0.90
N GLY A 79 41.01 -5.17 -2.15
CA GLY A 79 39.74 -5.10 -2.87
C GLY A 79 39.85 -5.23 -4.40
N LEU A 80 39.67 -6.46 -4.90
CA LEU A 80 39.12 -6.85 -6.21
C LEU A 80 38.89 -5.75 -7.26
N GLU A 81 39.96 -5.31 -7.94
CA GLU A 81 39.96 -4.71 -9.29
C GLU A 81 41.34 -5.00 -9.92
N PRO A 82 41.48 -5.18 -11.26
CA PRO A 82 42.78 -5.36 -11.90
C PRO A 82 43.60 -4.06 -11.85
N VAL A 83 44.41 -3.91 -10.81
CA VAL A 83 45.21 -2.70 -10.55
C VAL A 83 46.19 -2.47 -11.70
N ARG A 84 45.96 -1.39 -12.48
CA ARG A 84 46.92 -0.89 -13.47
C ARG A 84 48.18 -0.41 -12.75
N LYS A 85 49.33 -0.94 -13.15
CA LYS A 85 50.67 -0.62 -12.66
C LYS A 85 51.51 -0.06 -13.80
N GLN A 86 52.54 0.69 -13.43
CA GLN A 86 53.50 1.26 -14.38
C GLN A 86 54.92 1.13 -13.84
N VAL A 87 55.88 0.99 -14.74
CA VAL A 87 57.33 1.04 -14.44
C VAL A 87 58.02 1.97 -15.43
N LEU A 88 59.05 2.68 -14.96
CA LEU A 88 59.81 3.64 -15.75
C LEU A 88 61.22 3.11 -16.04
N PHE A 89 61.52 2.87 -17.31
CA PHE A 89 62.86 2.56 -17.78
C PHE A 89 63.60 3.85 -18.13
N THR A 90 64.75 4.10 -17.51
CA THR A 90 65.54 5.30 -17.78
C THR A 90 66.28 5.17 -19.12
N ALA A 91 66.30 6.26 -19.89
CA ALA A 91 66.80 6.32 -21.26
C ALA A 91 68.19 5.69 -21.49
N TYR A 92 69.07 5.79 -20.49
CA TYR A 92 70.45 5.33 -20.55
C TYR A 92 70.60 3.80 -20.66
N TYR A 93 69.64 3.03 -20.15
CA TYR A 93 69.67 1.55 -20.17
C TYR A 93 68.77 0.95 -21.25
N LEU A 94 68.22 1.75 -22.16
CA LEU A 94 67.39 1.25 -23.26
C LEU A 94 68.25 0.80 -24.45
N PRO A 95 67.78 -0.18 -25.24
CA PRO A 95 68.39 -0.51 -26.51
C PRO A 95 68.51 0.72 -27.42
N LYS A 96 69.59 0.73 -28.19
CA LYS A 96 69.75 1.65 -29.33
C LYS A 96 68.92 1.14 -30.49
N ASP A 97 68.86 1.94 -31.55
CA ASP A 97 68.30 1.53 -32.84
C ASP A 97 69.22 0.46 -33.48
N ASP A 98 68.95 -0.81 -33.17
CA ASP A 98 69.68 -1.99 -33.66
C ASP A 98 68.83 -2.85 -34.62
N ALA A 99 67.71 -2.29 -35.09
CA ALA A 99 66.65 -2.95 -35.87
C ALA A 99 66.08 -4.24 -35.24
N ALA A 100 66.35 -4.53 -33.96
CA ALA A 100 65.81 -5.71 -33.30
C ALA A 100 64.44 -5.45 -32.66
N PHE A 101 63.67 -6.53 -32.60
CA PHE A 101 62.45 -6.58 -31.82
C PHE A 101 62.75 -6.94 -30.37
N TYR A 102 62.08 -6.23 -29.47
CA TYR A 102 62.10 -6.37 -28.03
C TYR A 102 60.66 -6.58 -27.52
N GLN A 103 60.54 -7.13 -26.32
CA GLN A 103 59.27 -7.31 -25.63
C GLN A 103 59.47 -7.09 -24.13
N PHE A 104 58.46 -6.57 -23.44
CA PHE A 104 58.42 -6.61 -21.98
C PHE A 104 58.07 -8.02 -21.53
N CYS A 105 58.76 -8.53 -20.51
CA CYS A 105 58.35 -9.73 -19.81
C CYS A 105 58.28 -9.43 -18.31
N TYR A 106 57.18 -9.83 -17.68
CA TYR A 106 57.05 -9.80 -16.22
C TYR A 106 57.60 -11.10 -15.66
N VAL A 107 58.57 -11.02 -14.77
CA VAL A 107 59.24 -12.17 -14.14
C VAL A 107 58.93 -12.15 -12.64
N ASP A 108 58.46 -13.27 -12.11
CA ASP A 108 58.19 -13.42 -10.70
C ASP A 108 59.44 -13.74 -9.86
N SER A 109 59.29 -13.65 -8.54
CA SER A 109 60.25 -14.04 -7.51
C SER A 109 60.73 -15.50 -7.53
N LYS A 110 60.24 -16.32 -8.48
CA LYS A 110 60.66 -17.71 -8.75
C LYS A 110 61.32 -17.85 -10.14
N ASP A 111 61.71 -16.74 -10.77
CA ASP A 111 62.26 -16.65 -12.12
C ASP A 111 61.31 -17.20 -13.22
N GLN A 112 59.99 -17.15 -13.01
CA GLN A 112 58.99 -17.57 -14.00
C GLN A 112 58.37 -16.36 -14.69
N VAL A 113 58.22 -16.43 -16.02
CA VAL A 113 57.55 -15.39 -16.80
C VAL A 113 56.02 -15.51 -16.62
N ARG A 114 55.38 -14.40 -16.27
CA ARG A 114 53.94 -14.31 -15.95
C ARG A 114 53.13 -13.48 -16.93
N GLY A 115 53.83 -12.77 -17.82
CA GLY A 115 53.28 -11.93 -18.88
C GLY A 115 54.36 -11.61 -19.88
N ALA A 116 53.99 -11.49 -21.15
CA ALA A 116 54.84 -10.98 -22.23
C ALA A 116 54.05 -9.99 -23.08
N SER A 117 54.68 -8.88 -23.51
CA SER A 117 54.05 -7.90 -24.40
C SER A 117 54.05 -8.35 -25.86
N THR A 118 53.30 -7.64 -26.69
CA THR A 118 53.57 -7.58 -28.13
C THR A 118 55.02 -7.10 -28.39
N PRO A 119 55.67 -7.57 -29.46
CA PRO A 119 56.98 -7.07 -29.85
C PRO A 119 56.97 -5.61 -30.33
N PHE A 120 58.03 -4.88 -30.03
CA PHE A 120 58.29 -3.50 -30.44
C PHE A 120 59.77 -3.30 -30.77
N CYS A 121 60.13 -2.21 -31.46
CA CYS A 121 61.52 -1.85 -31.74
C CYS A 121 61.88 -0.47 -31.19
N PHE A 122 63.16 -0.17 -31.04
CA PHE A 122 63.64 1.17 -30.70
C PHE A 122 64.09 1.90 -31.97
N LYS A 123 63.61 3.12 -32.19
CA LYS A 123 63.91 3.92 -33.38
C LYS A 123 64.45 5.30 -33.02
N THR A 124 65.51 5.73 -33.69
CA THR A 124 66.06 7.08 -33.56
C THR A 124 65.22 8.05 -34.41
N PRO A 125 64.76 9.20 -33.89
CA PRO A 125 63.80 10.06 -34.58
C PRO A 125 64.41 10.92 -35.72
N GLY A 126 65.44 10.40 -36.40
CA GLY A 126 66.17 11.08 -37.48
C GLY A 126 66.41 10.23 -38.74
N GLU A 127 66.30 8.90 -38.68
CA GLU A 127 66.57 8.02 -39.83
C GLU A 127 65.28 7.61 -40.55
N GLN A 128 64.60 8.61 -41.13
CA GLN A 128 63.65 8.38 -42.23
C GLN A 128 64.42 8.24 -43.55
N SER A 129 65.27 7.22 -43.64
CA SER A 129 65.97 6.86 -44.87
C SER A 129 65.84 5.36 -45.13
N THR A 130 64.90 5.02 -46.01
CA THR A 130 65.02 3.89 -46.95
C THR A 130 65.54 2.57 -46.39
N ASP A 131 64.73 1.87 -45.58
CA ASP A 131 64.47 0.43 -45.76
C ASP A 131 63.55 -0.13 -44.66
N CYS A 132 62.27 -0.33 -45.00
CA CYS A 132 61.31 -1.31 -44.44
C CYS A 132 59.90 -1.09 -45.05
N SER A 133 59.82 -0.92 -46.38
CA SER A 133 58.56 -0.73 -47.14
C SER A 133 58.32 -1.89 -48.12
N LEU A 134 58.67 -3.12 -47.74
CA LEU A 134 58.60 -4.30 -48.61
C LEU A 134 57.22 -4.99 -48.63
N GLU A 135 56.22 -4.50 -47.89
CA GLU A 135 54.82 -4.96 -48.02
C GLU A 135 54.09 -4.32 -49.21
N ASN A 136 54.60 -3.22 -49.77
CA ASN A 136 53.97 -2.55 -50.93
C ASN A 136 54.37 -3.16 -52.29
N ASP A 137 55.39 -4.01 -52.34
CA ASP A 137 55.93 -4.56 -53.60
C ASP A 137 55.47 -6.00 -53.89
N LEU A 138 54.47 -6.49 -53.13
CA LEU A 138 53.64 -7.59 -53.59
C LEU A 138 52.57 -7.06 -54.57
N LEU A 139 53.04 -6.45 -55.67
CA LEU A 139 52.24 -6.21 -56.88
C LEU A 139 51.98 -7.57 -57.56
N VAL A 140 51.20 -8.42 -56.88
CA VAL A 140 50.64 -9.63 -57.45
C VAL A 140 49.91 -9.20 -58.71
N ILE A 141 50.07 -9.97 -59.80
CA ILE A 141 49.25 -9.84 -61.00
C ILE A 141 47.86 -10.41 -60.70
N ILE A 142 47.17 -9.78 -59.75
CA ILE A 142 45.73 -9.81 -59.60
C ILE A 142 45.25 -8.76 -60.60
N THR A 143 44.59 -9.22 -61.67
CA THR A 143 43.94 -8.31 -62.61
C THR A 143 43.02 -7.36 -61.83
N GLN A 144 42.94 -6.10 -62.24
CA GLN A 144 42.09 -5.07 -61.63
C GLN A 144 40.71 -5.63 -61.22
N GLU A 145 40.06 -6.35 -62.15
CA GLU A 145 38.81 -7.08 -61.98
C GLU A 145 38.76 -8.05 -60.79
N LYS A 146 39.85 -8.77 -60.49
CA LYS A 146 39.94 -9.71 -59.35
C LYS A 146 40.20 -8.99 -58.02
N VAL A 147 40.83 -7.81 -58.02
CA VAL A 147 40.89 -6.94 -56.83
C VAL A 147 39.49 -6.41 -56.55
N GLU A 148 38.84 -5.83 -57.56
CA GLU A 148 37.47 -5.33 -57.51
C GLU A 148 36.44 -6.42 -57.17
N GLN A 149 36.70 -7.70 -57.52
CA GLN A 149 35.87 -8.82 -57.09
C GLN A 149 36.10 -9.18 -55.61
N ARG A 150 37.36 -9.27 -55.15
CA ARG A 150 37.68 -9.51 -53.73
C ARG A 150 37.19 -8.39 -52.82
N GLU A 151 37.19 -7.15 -53.31
CA GLU A 151 36.67 -5.98 -52.61
C GLU A 151 35.14 -6.03 -52.53
N ARG A 152 34.44 -6.39 -53.63
CA ARG A 152 32.99 -6.67 -53.60
C ARG A 152 32.63 -7.81 -52.66
N GLU A 153 33.33 -8.95 -52.71
CA GLU A 153 33.11 -10.09 -51.80
C GLU A 153 33.35 -9.69 -50.33
N LYS A 154 34.34 -8.84 -50.06
CA LYS A 154 34.60 -8.27 -48.73
C LYS A 154 33.50 -7.30 -48.29
N GLU A 155 33.00 -6.45 -49.18
CA GLU A 155 31.90 -5.52 -48.91
C GLU A 155 30.58 -6.26 -48.66
N GLU A 156 30.28 -7.31 -49.42
CA GLU A 156 29.14 -8.21 -49.21
C GLU A 156 29.22 -8.90 -47.85
N LEU A 157 30.37 -9.49 -47.48
CA LEU A 157 30.58 -10.11 -46.17
C LEU A 157 30.51 -9.10 -45.01
N VAL A 158 30.99 -7.86 -45.21
CA VAL A 158 30.84 -6.78 -44.23
C VAL A 158 29.38 -6.37 -44.08
N MET A 159 28.60 -6.40 -45.16
CA MET A 159 27.17 -6.10 -45.14
C MET A 159 26.36 -7.22 -44.46
N GLU A 160 26.68 -8.49 -44.71
CA GLU A 160 26.08 -9.65 -44.06
C GLU A 160 26.41 -9.69 -42.55
N LEU A 161 27.67 -9.40 -42.18
CA LEU A 161 28.05 -9.22 -40.76
C LEU A 161 27.35 -8.02 -40.10
N GLY A 162 26.99 -7.00 -40.87
CA GLY A 162 26.13 -5.90 -40.41
C GLY A 162 24.71 -6.38 -40.10
N GLN A 163 24.07 -7.06 -41.05
CA GLN A 163 22.72 -7.61 -40.91
C GLN A 163 22.63 -8.63 -39.77
N LEU A 164 23.63 -9.51 -39.61
CA LEU A 164 23.67 -10.47 -38.51
C LEU A 164 23.85 -9.81 -37.13
N LYS A 165 24.55 -8.67 -37.06
CA LYS A 165 24.64 -7.89 -35.82
C LYS A 165 23.30 -7.21 -35.49
N GLU A 166 22.69 -6.58 -36.47
CA GLU A 166 21.37 -5.94 -36.37
C GLU A 166 20.27 -6.93 -35.94
N GLN A 167 20.28 -8.15 -36.51
CA GLN A 167 19.41 -9.26 -36.08
C GLN A 167 19.71 -9.74 -34.65
N ASN A 168 20.99 -9.86 -34.27
CA ASN A 168 21.36 -10.22 -32.90
C ASN A 168 20.91 -9.17 -31.88
N GLU A 169 21.03 -7.88 -32.20
CA GLU A 169 20.58 -6.82 -31.30
C GLU A 169 19.06 -6.76 -31.22
N THR A 170 18.35 -6.96 -32.35
CA THR A 170 16.88 -7.10 -32.37
C THR A 170 16.41 -8.26 -31.48
N LEU A 171 17.08 -9.42 -31.55
CA LEU A 171 16.78 -10.58 -30.70
C LEU A 171 17.11 -10.33 -29.22
N ARG A 172 18.20 -9.62 -28.92
CA ARG A 172 18.53 -9.14 -27.56
C ARG A 172 17.55 -8.09 -27.05
N SER A 173 16.91 -7.36 -27.95
CA SER A 173 15.87 -6.41 -27.58
C SER A 173 14.60 -7.13 -27.16
N ALA A 174 14.08 -8.02 -28.02
CA ALA A 174 12.92 -8.87 -27.73
C ALA A 174 13.12 -9.76 -26.48
N LEU A 175 14.33 -10.32 -26.28
CA LEU A 175 14.65 -11.11 -25.08
C LEU A 175 14.53 -10.30 -23.79
N LYS A 176 14.90 -9.02 -23.80
CA LYS A 176 14.75 -8.17 -22.61
C LYS A 176 13.30 -7.75 -22.39
N GLU A 177 12.54 -7.49 -23.45
CA GLU A 177 11.10 -7.19 -23.34
C GLU A 177 10.35 -8.39 -22.74
N GLN A 178 10.62 -9.60 -23.21
CA GLN A 178 10.11 -10.84 -22.61
C GLN A 178 10.57 -11.01 -21.15
N GLN A 179 11.82 -10.67 -20.82
CA GLN A 179 12.30 -10.71 -19.44
C GLN A 179 11.57 -9.71 -18.54
N GLN A 180 11.33 -8.48 -19.01
CA GLN A 180 10.57 -7.46 -18.29
C GLN A 180 9.10 -7.86 -18.10
N GLU A 181 8.47 -8.49 -19.10
CA GLU A 181 7.12 -9.05 -18.98
C GLU A 181 7.05 -10.21 -17.98
N ILE A 182 8.04 -11.12 -18.02
CA ILE A 182 8.19 -12.20 -17.03
C ILE A 182 8.35 -11.63 -15.61
N ASP A 183 9.14 -10.58 -15.42
CA ASP A 183 9.38 -10.01 -14.10
C ASP A 183 8.18 -9.18 -13.60
N HIS A 184 7.44 -8.52 -14.49
CA HIS A 184 6.13 -7.92 -14.18
C HIS A 184 5.10 -8.98 -13.76
N LEU A 185 5.01 -10.10 -14.48
CA LEU A 185 4.13 -11.22 -14.14
C LEU A 185 4.54 -11.92 -12.84
N LYS A 186 5.84 -11.97 -12.50
CA LYS A 186 6.30 -12.43 -11.17
C LYS A 186 5.85 -11.49 -10.07
N MET A 187 6.03 -10.17 -10.25
CA MET A 187 5.59 -9.18 -9.26
C MET A 187 4.08 -9.27 -9.01
N SER A 188 3.27 -9.33 -10.06
CA SER A 188 1.81 -9.46 -9.92
C SER A 188 1.37 -10.80 -9.29
N ASN A 189 2.07 -11.91 -9.56
CA ASN A 189 1.82 -13.17 -8.86
C ASN A 189 2.25 -13.12 -7.38
N GLU A 190 3.37 -12.49 -7.07
CA GLU A 190 3.84 -12.29 -5.69
C GLU A 190 2.87 -11.43 -4.88
N GLU A 191 2.33 -10.36 -5.47
CA GLU A 191 1.23 -9.56 -4.90
C GLU A 191 -0.03 -10.41 -4.64
N LEU A 192 -0.39 -11.33 -5.54
CA LEU A 192 -1.50 -12.26 -5.34
C LEU A 192 -1.24 -13.28 -4.21
N TYR A 193 -0.04 -13.85 -4.10
CA TYR A 193 0.32 -14.76 -3.00
C TYR A 193 0.35 -14.04 -1.64
N GLN A 194 0.81 -12.79 -1.61
CA GLN A 194 0.78 -11.95 -0.41
C GLN A 194 -0.65 -11.53 -0.04
N ALA A 195 -1.50 -11.24 -1.02
CA ALA A 195 -2.93 -10.98 -0.79
C ALA A 195 -3.65 -12.22 -0.22
N ASP A 196 -3.46 -13.40 -0.83
CA ASP A 196 -4.08 -14.65 -0.37
C ASP A 196 -3.62 -15.01 1.06
N GLY A 197 -2.31 -14.96 1.32
CA GLY A 197 -1.73 -15.15 2.65
C GLY A 197 -2.23 -14.14 3.69
N ASN A 198 -2.44 -12.88 3.29
CA ASN A 198 -3.05 -11.88 4.17
C ASN A 198 -4.55 -12.14 4.42
N THR A 199 -5.29 -12.71 3.47
CA THR A 199 -6.69 -13.13 3.72
C THR A 199 -6.79 -14.38 4.59
N GLU A 200 -5.87 -15.34 4.44
CA GLU A 200 -5.79 -16.52 5.31
C GLU A 200 -5.41 -16.11 6.74
N ASN A 201 -4.41 -15.22 6.91
CA ASN A 201 -4.05 -14.63 8.20
C ASN A 201 -5.20 -13.81 8.81
N LYS A 202 -5.92 -12.97 8.03
CA LYS A 202 -7.10 -12.23 8.54
C LYS A 202 -8.23 -13.18 8.97
N ARG A 203 -8.42 -14.32 8.28
CA ARG A 203 -9.39 -15.37 8.69
C ARG A 203 -8.93 -16.13 9.93
N GLU A 204 -7.65 -16.47 10.05
CA GLU A 204 -7.11 -17.17 11.22
C GLU A 204 -7.13 -16.27 12.46
N ASN A 205 -6.79 -14.98 12.32
CA ASN A 205 -6.90 -13.99 13.39
C ASN A 205 -8.35 -13.74 13.80
N ALA A 206 -9.30 -13.68 12.85
CA ALA A 206 -10.72 -13.60 13.16
C ALA A 206 -11.21 -14.82 13.97
N ARG A 207 -10.82 -16.04 13.58
CA ARG A 207 -11.14 -17.26 14.35
C ARG A 207 -10.53 -17.25 15.75
N LYS A 208 -9.25 -16.85 15.89
CA LYS A 208 -8.59 -16.72 17.20
C LYS A 208 -9.25 -15.66 18.07
N HIS A 209 -9.68 -14.54 17.50
CA HIS A 209 -10.39 -13.48 18.22
C HIS A 209 -11.78 -13.97 18.70
N GLU A 210 -12.51 -14.70 17.86
CA GLU A 210 -13.81 -15.29 18.22
C GLU A 210 -13.67 -16.36 19.32
N GLU A 211 -12.67 -17.25 19.20
CA GLU A 211 -12.33 -18.25 20.22
C GLU A 211 -11.88 -17.60 21.55
N LEU A 212 -11.06 -16.55 21.51
CA LEU A 212 -10.65 -15.79 22.70
C LEU A 212 -11.84 -15.07 23.35
N THR A 213 -12.76 -14.52 22.54
CA THR A 213 -14.00 -13.90 23.01
C THR A 213 -14.92 -14.92 23.69
N GLN A 214 -15.05 -16.12 23.11
CA GLN A 214 -15.87 -17.19 23.66
C GLN A 214 -15.27 -17.79 24.95
N ASN A 215 -13.94 -17.97 25.01
CA ASN A 215 -13.23 -18.38 26.22
C ASN A 215 -13.27 -17.31 27.33
N THR A 216 -13.25 -16.02 26.99
CA THR A 216 -13.41 -14.93 27.97
C THR A 216 -14.81 -14.98 28.57
N LYS A 217 -15.87 -15.08 27.76
CA LYS A 217 -17.25 -15.26 28.26
C LYS A 217 -17.40 -16.49 29.15
N LEU A 218 -16.79 -17.62 28.81
CA LEU A 218 -16.81 -18.83 29.66
C LEU A 218 -16.07 -18.64 30.99
N MET A 219 -15.01 -17.82 31.03
CA MET A 219 -14.36 -17.46 32.29
C MET A 219 -15.23 -16.53 33.14
N ASP A 220 -15.81 -15.49 32.53
CA ASP A 220 -16.66 -14.52 33.21
C ASP A 220 -17.93 -15.19 33.77
N ASP A 221 -18.57 -16.08 33.00
CA ASP A 221 -19.71 -16.90 33.45
C ASP A 221 -19.34 -17.83 34.63
N SER A 222 -18.13 -18.38 34.63
CA SER A 222 -17.62 -19.25 35.70
C SER A 222 -17.26 -18.48 36.97
N HIS A 223 -16.63 -17.31 36.82
CA HIS A 223 -16.38 -16.39 37.94
C HIS A 223 -17.71 -15.94 38.55
N ARG A 224 -18.69 -15.55 37.74
CA ARG A 224 -20.04 -15.21 38.18
C ARG A 224 -20.74 -16.34 38.94
N GLY A 225 -20.59 -17.58 38.48
CA GLY A 225 -21.10 -18.74 39.22
C GLY A 225 -20.44 -18.98 40.59
N GLN A 226 -19.13 -18.77 40.70
CA GLN A 226 -18.39 -18.91 41.97
C GLN A 226 -18.73 -17.80 42.96
N GLU A 227 -18.83 -16.58 42.47
CA GLU A 227 -18.91 -15.37 43.27
C GLU A 227 -20.34 -15.20 43.84
N GLU A 228 -21.38 -15.64 43.10
CA GLU A 228 -22.74 -15.86 43.63
C GLU A 228 -22.79 -16.90 44.77
N GLN A 229 -21.87 -17.87 44.75
CA GLN A 229 -21.81 -18.97 45.71
C GLN A 229 -21.00 -18.61 46.97
N VAL A 230 -19.95 -17.79 46.84
CA VAL A 230 -19.23 -17.17 47.96
C VAL A 230 -20.18 -16.33 48.78
N GLU A 231 -20.85 -15.40 48.11
CA GLU A 231 -21.89 -14.55 48.69
C GLU A 231 -22.96 -15.38 49.38
N LYS A 232 -23.52 -16.43 48.74
CA LYS A 232 -24.48 -17.36 49.38
C LYS A 232 -24.06 -17.86 50.77
N SER A 233 -22.77 -18.04 51.01
CA SER A 233 -22.20 -18.46 52.30
C SER A 233 -22.28 -17.37 53.38
N GLU A 234 -22.25 -16.09 53.01
CA GLU A 234 -22.02 -14.95 53.91
C GLU A 234 -23.25 -14.56 54.78
N ARG A 235 -24.52 -14.70 54.35
CA ARG A 235 -25.71 -14.63 55.23
C ARG A 235 -26.21 -15.94 55.73
N GLU A 236 -25.81 -17.07 55.17
CA GLU A 236 -25.89 -18.28 56.00
C GLU A 236 -25.03 -18.06 57.26
N LYS A 237 -23.88 -17.40 57.12
CA LYS A 237 -23.00 -16.97 58.24
C LYS A 237 -23.54 -15.78 59.05
N GLU A 238 -24.04 -14.68 58.47
CA GLU A 238 -24.68 -13.58 59.24
C GLU A 238 -25.97 -14.06 59.93
N GLU A 239 -26.75 -14.95 59.30
CA GLU A 239 -27.95 -15.55 59.88
C GLU A 239 -27.61 -16.32 61.15
N LEU A 240 -26.66 -17.26 61.04
CA LEU A 240 -26.17 -18.04 62.17
C LEU A 240 -25.59 -17.13 63.26
N THR A 241 -24.91 -16.04 62.89
CA THR A 241 -24.38 -15.05 63.84
C THR A 241 -25.51 -14.34 64.60
N MET A 242 -26.60 -13.98 63.91
CA MET A 242 -27.76 -13.34 64.52
C MET A 242 -28.53 -14.31 65.43
N GLU A 243 -28.67 -15.58 65.06
CA GLU A 243 -29.21 -16.64 65.94
C GLU A 243 -28.34 -16.86 67.18
N LEU A 244 -27.01 -16.86 67.02
CA LEU A 244 -26.08 -16.93 68.14
C LEU A 244 -26.28 -15.76 69.13
N GLY A 245 -26.55 -14.56 68.61
CA GLY A 245 -26.91 -13.38 69.38
C GLY A 245 -28.22 -13.57 70.17
N GLN A 246 -29.28 -14.03 69.51
CA GLN A 246 -30.57 -14.31 70.15
C GLN A 246 -30.47 -15.39 71.25
N LEU A 247 -29.71 -16.46 71.00
CA LEU A 247 -29.45 -17.50 72.00
C LEU A 247 -28.62 -16.97 73.18
N LYS A 248 -27.74 -15.99 72.97
CA LYS A 248 -26.98 -15.33 74.04
C LYS A 248 -27.88 -14.46 74.92
N GLU A 249 -28.76 -13.67 74.32
CA GLU A 249 -29.76 -12.85 75.03
C GLU A 249 -30.76 -13.70 75.81
N GLN A 250 -31.22 -14.83 75.24
CA GLN A 250 -32.02 -15.82 75.96
C GLN A 250 -31.26 -16.44 77.14
N ASN A 251 -29.98 -16.77 76.99
CA ASN A 251 -29.15 -17.27 78.10
C ASN A 251 -28.96 -16.21 79.21
N GLU A 252 -28.76 -14.95 78.85
CA GLU A 252 -28.66 -13.85 79.83
C GLU A 252 -30.00 -13.66 80.57
N THR A 253 -31.13 -13.73 79.87
CA THR A 253 -32.48 -13.68 80.45
C THR A 253 -32.74 -14.86 81.40
N LEU A 254 -32.44 -16.09 80.98
CA LEU A 254 -32.53 -17.29 81.83
C LEU A 254 -31.62 -17.18 83.05
N THR A 255 -30.42 -16.62 82.90
CA THR A 255 -29.48 -16.40 84.01
C THR A 255 -30.02 -15.38 85.03
N CYS A 256 -30.73 -14.34 84.57
CA CYS A 256 -31.41 -13.41 85.46
C CYS A 256 -32.58 -14.08 86.20
N ALA A 257 -33.46 -14.80 85.50
CA ALA A 257 -34.56 -15.55 86.12
C ALA A 257 -34.07 -16.60 87.14
N LEU A 258 -32.93 -17.25 86.88
CA LEU A 258 -32.31 -18.21 87.79
C LEU A 258 -31.73 -17.53 89.06
N LYS A 259 -31.22 -16.30 88.94
CA LYS A 259 -30.84 -15.47 90.11
C LYS A 259 -32.06 -15.01 90.91
N GLU A 260 -33.17 -14.65 90.26
CA GLU A 260 -34.42 -14.27 90.93
C GLU A 260 -35.01 -15.46 91.70
N GLN A 261 -35.10 -16.64 91.07
CA GLN A 261 -35.44 -17.91 91.73
C GLN A 261 -34.51 -18.22 92.92
N GLN A 262 -33.20 -17.97 92.80
CA GLN A 262 -32.27 -18.15 93.90
C GLN A 262 -32.55 -17.19 95.07
N GLN A 263 -32.83 -15.92 94.79
CA GLN A 263 -33.22 -14.93 95.81
C GLN A 263 -34.55 -15.30 96.49
N GLU A 264 -35.55 -15.73 95.72
CA GLU A 264 -36.83 -16.20 96.25
C GLU A 264 -36.65 -17.46 97.11
N THR A 265 -35.79 -18.40 96.68
CA THR A 265 -35.44 -19.60 97.45
C THR A 265 -34.73 -19.25 98.75
N ASP A 266 -33.84 -18.27 98.75
CA ASP A 266 -33.13 -17.83 99.96
C ASP A 266 -34.05 -17.01 100.90
N HIS A 267 -34.98 -16.22 100.37
CA HIS A 267 -36.06 -15.60 101.15
C HIS A 267 -37.00 -16.66 101.77
N LEU A 268 -37.37 -17.70 101.01
CA LEU A 268 -38.12 -18.86 101.51
C LEU A 268 -37.33 -19.65 102.56
N LYS A 269 -35.99 -19.76 102.47
CA LYS A 269 -35.16 -20.33 103.53
C LYS A 269 -35.18 -19.47 104.79
N GLU A 270 -35.12 -18.15 104.67
CA GLU A 270 -35.16 -17.26 105.83
C GLU A 270 -36.54 -17.30 106.51
N SER A 271 -37.60 -17.15 105.73
CA SER A 271 -38.98 -17.33 106.23
C SER A 271 -39.20 -18.73 106.80
N LYS A 272 -38.57 -19.79 106.25
CA LYS A 272 -38.56 -21.12 106.87
C LYS A 272 -37.78 -21.18 108.18
N LYS A 273 -36.67 -20.43 108.35
CA LYS A 273 -35.99 -20.33 109.67
C LYS A 273 -36.87 -19.61 110.68
N GLU A 274 -37.53 -18.53 110.28
CA GLU A 274 -38.51 -17.81 111.11
C GLU A 274 -39.68 -18.74 111.49
N LEU A 275 -40.21 -19.50 110.53
CA LEU A 275 -41.28 -20.46 110.78
C LEU A 275 -40.80 -21.64 111.66
N VAL A 276 -39.55 -22.10 111.50
CA VAL A 276 -38.95 -23.13 112.38
C VAL A 276 -38.67 -22.58 113.78
N GLN A 277 -38.33 -21.30 113.92
CA GLN A 277 -38.19 -20.63 115.21
C GLN A 277 -39.57 -20.46 115.88
N LEU A 278 -40.59 -20.05 115.12
CA LEU A 278 -41.98 -19.96 115.59
C LEU A 278 -42.56 -21.34 115.91
N VAL A 279 -42.23 -22.37 115.14
CA VAL A 279 -42.57 -23.77 115.45
C VAL A 279 -41.83 -24.23 116.69
N ARG A 280 -40.56 -23.87 116.91
CA ARG A 280 -39.84 -24.17 118.16
C ARG A 280 -40.45 -23.47 119.37
N GLU A 281 -40.93 -22.23 119.20
CA GLU A 281 -41.65 -21.49 120.24
C GLU A 281 -43.04 -22.07 120.49
N LEU A 282 -43.76 -22.49 119.45
CA LEU A 282 -45.01 -23.24 119.54
C LEU A 282 -44.80 -24.63 120.12
N GLU A 283 -43.69 -25.32 119.83
CA GLU A 283 -43.29 -26.60 120.43
C GLU A 283 -42.92 -26.41 121.90
N GLN A 284 -42.27 -25.30 122.28
CA GLN A 284 -42.03 -24.96 123.68
C GLN A 284 -43.35 -24.67 124.42
N GLN A 285 -44.31 -24.00 123.78
CA GLN A 285 -45.68 -23.86 124.30
C GLN A 285 -46.46 -25.18 124.28
N GLN A 286 -46.20 -26.05 123.31
CA GLN A 286 -46.80 -27.37 123.18
C GLN A 286 -46.17 -28.37 124.15
N GLU A 287 -44.94 -28.16 124.63
CA GLU A 287 -44.31 -28.93 125.71
C GLU A 287 -44.85 -28.46 127.07
N ASN A 288 -44.97 -27.14 127.27
CA ASN A 288 -45.69 -26.55 128.41
C ASN A 288 -47.18 -26.94 128.48
N THR A 289 -47.78 -27.44 127.39
CA THR A 289 -49.16 -27.99 127.37
C THR A 289 -49.23 -29.50 127.20
N ARG A 290 -48.16 -30.17 126.75
CA ARG A 290 -47.98 -31.64 126.81
C ARG A 290 -47.59 -32.15 128.19
N GLU A 291 -47.07 -31.29 129.06
CA GLU A 291 -47.09 -31.54 130.51
C GLU A 291 -48.54 -31.66 131.05
N HIS A 292 -49.55 -31.21 130.30
CA HIS A 292 -50.93 -31.16 130.77
C HIS A 292 -51.94 -32.07 130.03
N GLU A 293 -51.78 -32.37 128.73
CA GLU A 293 -52.79 -33.19 128.02
C GLU A 293 -52.32 -33.92 126.72
N GLU A 294 -51.33 -34.84 126.80
CA GLU A 294 -51.16 -35.88 125.76
C GLU A 294 -50.87 -37.30 126.32
N LEU A 295 -51.75 -37.76 127.21
CA LEU A 295 -52.24 -39.14 127.08
C LEU A 295 -53.35 -39.15 126.02
N ALA A 296 -53.31 -40.13 125.11
CA ALA A 296 -54.23 -40.37 123.97
C ALA A 296 -53.98 -39.50 122.71
N LYS A 297 -53.24 -39.98 121.70
CA LYS A 297 -53.59 -41.03 120.69
C LYS A 297 -54.59 -40.62 119.58
N ASN A 298 -54.03 -40.54 118.38
CA ASN A 298 -54.50 -41.15 117.12
C ASN A 298 -55.56 -40.44 116.22
N ALA A 299 -55.02 -39.85 115.14
CA ALA A 299 -55.17 -40.31 113.74
C ALA A 299 -56.22 -39.68 112.77
N LYS A 300 -55.75 -39.52 111.51
CA LYS A 300 -56.50 -39.37 110.22
C LYS A 300 -57.26 -38.05 109.99
N SER A 301 -57.52 -37.57 108.77
CA SER A 301 -57.01 -37.84 107.39
C SER A 301 -57.71 -36.90 106.39
N LEU A 302 -57.22 -36.80 105.13
CA LEU A 302 -58.00 -36.35 103.94
C LEU A 302 -58.43 -34.85 103.92
N ASP A 303 -58.74 -34.19 102.79
CA ASP A 303 -58.55 -34.46 101.35
C ASP A 303 -58.70 -33.16 100.52
N GLU A 304 -58.31 -33.19 99.23
CA GLU A 304 -58.89 -32.46 98.08
C GLU A 304 -59.06 -30.90 98.12
N SER A 305 -59.21 -30.15 97.02
CA SER A 305 -59.39 -30.47 95.59
C SER A 305 -59.05 -29.26 94.70
N GLN A 306 -58.52 -29.49 93.48
CA GLN A 306 -58.86 -28.78 92.20
C GLN A 306 -58.62 -27.24 92.10
N ARG A 307 -58.52 -26.57 90.93
CA ARG A 307 -58.47 -26.93 89.50
C ARG A 307 -57.82 -25.74 88.75
N GLY A 308 -57.33 -25.94 87.51
CA GLY A 308 -57.15 -24.82 86.56
C GLY A 308 -55.89 -24.91 85.70
N GLN A 309 -55.93 -25.70 84.63
CA GLN A 309 -54.87 -25.77 83.64
C GLN A 309 -55.47 -25.96 82.25
N GLU A 310 -55.70 -24.86 81.51
CA GLU A 310 -55.90 -24.87 80.05
C GLU A 310 -55.94 -23.43 79.49
N SER A 311 -55.06 -23.14 78.53
CA SER A 311 -55.08 -22.05 77.52
C SER A 311 -53.66 -21.52 77.26
N LEU A 312 -53.00 -21.96 76.18
CA LEU A 312 -51.84 -21.28 75.55
C LEU A 312 -51.31 -21.94 74.25
N THR A 313 -51.66 -23.20 73.99
CA THR A 313 -51.17 -23.99 72.84
C THR A 313 -51.33 -23.38 71.42
N PRO A 314 -52.35 -22.57 71.07
CA PRO A 314 -52.51 -22.07 69.70
C PRO A 314 -51.50 -20.99 69.25
N ILE A 315 -50.71 -20.44 70.18
CA ILE A 315 -49.85 -19.27 69.92
C ILE A 315 -48.44 -19.69 69.49
N CYS A 316 -47.89 -20.77 70.06
CA CYS A 316 -46.55 -21.26 69.73
C CYS A 316 -46.40 -21.68 68.25
N GLU A 317 -47.37 -22.40 67.69
CA GLU A 317 -47.31 -22.91 66.30
C GLU A 317 -47.30 -21.82 65.20
N LYS A 318 -47.77 -20.61 65.53
CA LYS A 318 -47.69 -19.46 64.60
C LYS A 318 -46.31 -18.82 64.63
N TYR A 319 -45.64 -18.86 65.77
CA TYR A 319 -44.31 -18.28 65.96
C TYR A 319 -43.23 -19.13 65.25
N GLU A 320 -43.30 -20.45 65.36
CA GLU A 320 -42.38 -21.36 64.67
C GLU A 320 -42.50 -21.27 63.14
N ARG A 321 -43.72 -21.15 62.61
CA ARG A 321 -43.92 -20.93 61.15
C ARG A 321 -43.35 -19.60 60.66
N ALA A 322 -43.42 -18.54 61.47
CA ALA A 322 -42.79 -17.26 61.13
C ALA A 322 -41.25 -17.37 61.12
N LEU A 323 -40.66 -18.06 62.11
CA LEU A 323 -39.21 -18.27 62.19
C LEU A 323 -38.65 -19.04 60.99
N ILE A 324 -39.33 -20.10 60.53
CA ILE A 324 -38.93 -20.85 59.32
C ILE A 324 -38.98 -19.95 58.07
N LYS A 325 -40.00 -19.10 57.95
CA LYS A 325 -40.12 -18.19 56.80
C LYS A 325 -39.03 -17.11 56.80
N ILE A 326 -38.66 -16.59 57.97
CA ILE A 326 -37.54 -15.65 58.14
C ILE A 326 -36.22 -16.31 57.78
N LYS A 327 -36.00 -17.57 58.19
CA LYS A 327 -34.81 -18.35 57.79
C LYS A 327 -34.66 -18.49 56.28
N GLN A 328 -35.77 -18.84 55.61
CA GLN A 328 -35.74 -19.02 54.17
C GLN A 328 -35.49 -17.69 53.43
N LEU A 329 -36.08 -16.59 53.91
CA LEU A 329 -35.84 -15.26 53.35
C LEU A 329 -34.42 -14.75 53.59
N LYS A 330 -33.72 -15.15 54.66
CA LYS A 330 -32.29 -14.80 54.85
C LYS A 330 -31.38 -15.59 53.90
N LYS A 331 -31.63 -16.89 53.70
CA LYS A 331 -30.95 -17.70 52.66
C LYS A 331 -31.20 -17.17 51.25
N GLU A 332 -32.43 -16.75 50.92
CA GLU A 332 -32.73 -16.12 49.63
C GLU A 332 -32.14 -14.72 49.50
N ARG A 333 -32.19 -13.90 50.57
CA ARG A 333 -31.51 -12.61 50.57
C ARG A 333 -30.06 -12.82 50.19
N GLU A 334 -29.46 -13.95 50.59
CA GLU A 334 -28.07 -14.21 50.28
C GLU A 334 -27.74 -14.70 48.88
N VAL A 335 -28.62 -15.45 48.23
CA VAL A 335 -28.43 -15.71 46.80
C VAL A 335 -28.48 -14.40 45.99
N LEU A 336 -29.00 -13.30 46.55
CA LEU A 336 -29.15 -12.01 45.87
C LEU A 336 -28.00 -11.00 46.06
N ARG A 337 -27.51 -10.73 47.29
CA ARG A 337 -26.26 -9.93 47.44
C ARG A 337 -25.18 -10.64 46.63
N GLY A 338 -25.13 -11.98 46.72
CA GLY A 338 -24.99 -12.93 45.60
C GLY A 338 -24.45 -12.36 44.29
N LYS A 339 -25.36 -11.80 43.48
CA LYS A 339 -25.09 -11.30 42.13
C LYS A 339 -24.37 -9.95 42.12
N VAL A 340 -24.47 -9.20 43.21
CA VAL A 340 -23.99 -7.84 43.41
C VAL A 340 -22.48 -7.80 43.69
N GLU A 341 -21.92 -8.60 44.61
CA GLU A 341 -20.45 -8.58 44.78
C GLU A 341 -19.75 -9.13 43.53
N VAL A 342 -20.33 -10.13 42.86
CA VAL A 342 -19.90 -10.54 41.50
C VAL A 342 -19.86 -9.35 40.56
N GLN A 343 -21.01 -8.71 40.34
CA GLN A 343 -21.14 -7.63 39.39
C GLN A 343 -20.21 -6.46 39.75
N SER A 344 -19.91 -6.25 41.04
CA SER A 344 -18.95 -5.25 41.48
C SER A 344 -17.50 -5.57 41.07
N VAL A 345 -17.11 -6.85 41.10
CA VAL A 345 -15.78 -7.33 40.65
C VAL A 345 -15.71 -7.32 39.12
N GLU A 346 -16.77 -7.76 38.44
CA GLU A 346 -16.92 -7.70 36.98
C GLU A 346 -16.79 -6.24 36.48
N ILE A 347 -17.48 -5.28 37.11
CA ILE A 347 -17.36 -3.83 36.84
C ILE A 347 -15.95 -3.30 37.13
N ALA A 348 -15.31 -3.74 38.22
CA ALA A 348 -13.95 -3.33 38.57
C ALA A 348 -12.90 -3.82 37.55
N GLN A 349 -13.12 -4.98 36.92
CA GLN A 349 -12.27 -5.51 35.84
C GLN A 349 -12.52 -4.81 34.48
N LEU A 350 -13.72 -4.31 34.23
CA LEU A 350 -14.04 -3.55 33.01
C LEU A 350 -13.47 -2.11 33.02
N SER A 351 -13.38 -1.48 34.19
CA SER A 351 -12.87 -0.09 34.33
C SER A 351 -11.44 0.15 33.80
N PRO A 352 -10.43 -0.72 34.02
CA PRO A 352 -9.12 -0.57 33.39
C PRO A 352 -9.14 -0.81 31.88
N ARG A 353 -9.95 -1.76 31.38
CA ARG A 353 -10.12 -2.00 29.94
C ARG A 353 -10.69 -0.78 29.21
N LEU A 354 -11.64 -0.08 29.83
CA LEU A 354 -12.18 1.17 29.31
C LEU A 354 -11.08 2.25 29.16
N LYS A 355 -10.19 2.37 30.15
CA LYS A 355 -9.06 3.32 30.12
C LYS A 355 -7.95 2.96 29.14
N GLU A 356 -7.84 1.68 28.76
CA GLU A 356 -6.91 1.22 27.73
C GLU A 356 -7.48 1.52 26.34
N SER A 357 -8.77 1.21 26.13
CA SER A 357 -9.52 1.61 24.92
C SER A 357 -9.58 3.14 24.71
N GLU A 358 -9.70 3.95 25.78
CA GLU A 358 -9.57 5.40 25.70
C GLU A 358 -8.18 5.85 25.19
N ARG A 359 -7.10 5.15 25.56
CA ARG A 359 -5.73 5.47 25.10
C ARG A 359 -5.51 5.04 23.65
N GLU A 360 -6.02 3.88 23.26
CA GLU A 360 -6.08 3.46 21.86
C GLU A 360 -6.84 4.49 21.02
N SER A 361 -8.00 4.97 21.49
CA SER A 361 -8.77 6.04 20.82
C SER A 361 -7.96 7.33 20.62
N HIS A 362 -7.11 7.71 21.59
CA HIS A 362 -6.19 8.84 21.44
C HIS A 362 -5.05 8.55 20.45
N ARG A 363 -4.43 7.37 20.50
CA ARG A 363 -3.42 6.95 19.50
C ARG A 363 -4.01 7.02 18.09
N LEU A 364 -5.17 6.40 17.87
CA LEU A 364 -5.94 6.44 16.62
C LEU A 364 -6.10 7.87 16.09
N LYS A 365 -6.45 8.81 16.96
CA LYS A 365 -6.64 10.21 16.63
C LYS A 365 -5.35 10.85 16.09
N ASP A 366 -4.21 10.56 16.72
CA ASP A 366 -2.90 11.04 16.29
C ASP A 366 -2.49 10.43 14.94
N HIS A 367 -2.74 9.14 14.71
CA HIS A 367 -2.47 8.48 13.42
C HIS A 367 -3.36 9.01 12.29
N ILE A 368 -4.65 9.25 12.56
CA ILE A 368 -5.56 9.90 11.63
C ILE A 368 -5.06 11.32 11.30
N GLN A 369 -4.53 12.05 12.27
CA GLN A 369 -3.97 13.39 12.04
C GLN A 369 -2.69 13.35 11.18
N ILE A 370 -1.84 12.32 11.33
CA ILE A 370 -0.68 12.09 10.46
C ILE A 370 -1.14 11.77 9.02
N LEU A 371 -2.10 10.84 8.83
CA LEU A 371 -2.67 10.55 7.52
C LEU A 371 -3.27 11.79 6.83
N GLN A 372 -3.90 12.69 7.58
CA GLN A 372 -4.43 13.93 7.02
C GLN A 372 -3.33 14.85 6.48
N VAL A 373 -2.16 14.90 7.14
CA VAL A 373 -1.00 15.67 6.67
C VAL A 373 -0.41 15.04 5.40
N ASP A 374 -0.25 13.71 5.38
CA ASP A 374 0.29 12.99 4.21
C ASP A 374 -0.67 13.02 3.01
N LEU A 375 -1.98 13.00 3.25
CA LEU A 375 -2.98 13.20 2.20
C LEU A 375 -2.92 14.63 1.63
N GLN A 376 -2.65 15.64 2.46
CA GLN A 376 -2.46 17.02 1.99
C GLN A 376 -1.13 17.22 1.25
N SER A 377 -0.05 16.58 1.66
CA SER A 377 1.24 16.63 0.95
C SER A 377 1.13 15.93 -0.41
N SER A 378 0.52 14.73 -0.45
CA SER A 378 0.21 13.98 -1.67
C SER A 378 -0.66 14.78 -2.65
N LYS A 379 -1.72 15.44 -2.16
CA LYS A 379 -2.55 16.35 -2.99
C LYS A 379 -1.75 17.51 -3.59
N LYS A 380 -0.80 18.09 -2.85
CA LYS A 380 0.10 19.15 -3.36
C LYS A 380 1.07 18.61 -4.41
N VAL A 381 1.63 17.42 -4.22
CA VAL A 381 2.51 16.77 -5.19
C VAL A 381 1.76 16.46 -6.49
N LYS A 382 0.55 15.87 -6.41
CA LYS A 382 -0.30 15.59 -7.59
C LYS A 382 -0.67 16.87 -8.36
N LYS A 383 -0.94 17.98 -7.66
CA LYS A 383 -1.19 19.27 -8.32
C LYS A 383 0.08 19.83 -9.00
N CYS A 384 1.26 19.54 -8.46
CA CYS A 384 2.54 19.96 -9.04
C CYS A 384 2.96 19.11 -10.25
N SER A 385 2.62 17.81 -10.29
CA SER A 385 2.84 16.97 -11.48
C SER A 385 1.89 17.35 -12.62
N ALA A 386 0.60 17.55 -12.34
CA ALA A 386 -0.39 17.94 -13.36
C ALA A 386 -0.03 19.28 -14.04
N LEU A 387 0.49 20.26 -13.29
CA LEU A 387 0.96 21.53 -13.86
C LEU A 387 2.18 21.36 -14.78
N LYS A 388 3.05 20.37 -14.52
CA LYS A 388 4.21 20.07 -15.38
C LYS A 388 3.79 19.32 -16.64
N GLU A 389 2.85 18.39 -16.53
CA GLU A 389 2.27 17.70 -17.68
C GLU A 389 1.55 18.68 -18.61
N GLN A 390 0.79 19.63 -18.06
CA GLN A 390 0.18 20.71 -18.84
C GLN A 390 1.23 21.57 -19.58
N GLN A 391 2.28 22.04 -18.88
CA GLN A 391 3.36 22.80 -19.52
C GLN A 391 4.10 22.00 -20.61
N GLN A 392 4.23 20.69 -20.45
CA GLN A 392 4.86 19.82 -21.42
C GLN A 392 3.99 19.62 -22.66
N GLU A 393 2.67 19.52 -22.51
CA GLU A 393 1.73 19.43 -23.63
C GLU A 393 1.61 20.77 -24.38
N GLU A 394 1.55 21.91 -23.67
CA GLU A 394 1.61 23.26 -24.28
C GLU A 394 2.91 23.43 -25.10
N SER A 395 4.06 23.03 -24.56
CA SER A 395 5.35 23.06 -25.28
C SER A 395 5.39 22.14 -26.51
N LYS A 396 4.68 21.01 -26.45
CA LYS A 396 4.57 20.04 -27.56
C LYS A 396 3.66 20.57 -28.67
N GLU A 397 2.59 21.27 -28.32
CA GLU A 397 1.70 21.93 -29.28
C GLU A 397 2.39 23.12 -29.97
N GLU A 398 3.16 23.93 -29.25
CA GLU A 398 4.03 24.95 -29.85
C GLU A 398 5.04 24.34 -30.85
N LEU A 399 5.66 23.21 -30.51
CA LEU A 399 6.60 22.51 -31.37
C LEU A 399 5.93 22.00 -32.66
N LEU A 400 4.72 21.43 -32.55
CA LEU A 400 3.92 20.97 -33.70
C LEU A 400 3.55 22.14 -34.64
N GLN A 401 3.16 23.30 -34.09
CA GLN A 401 2.93 24.50 -34.90
C GLN A 401 4.20 24.98 -35.61
N LEU A 402 5.37 24.86 -34.98
CA LEU A 402 6.65 25.24 -35.59
C LEU A 402 7.04 24.28 -36.72
N VAL A 403 6.86 22.97 -36.53
CA VAL A 403 7.09 21.95 -37.57
C VAL A 403 6.20 22.21 -38.78
N SER A 404 4.88 22.42 -38.58
CA SER A 404 3.95 22.70 -39.68
C SER A 404 4.34 23.97 -40.48
N LYS A 405 4.81 25.03 -39.80
CA LYS A 405 5.33 26.24 -40.47
C LYS A 405 6.61 25.97 -41.28
N LEU A 406 7.49 25.09 -40.80
CA LEU A 406 8.70 24.69 -41.53
C LEU A 406 8.38 23.84 -42.76
N GLU A 407 7.43 22.90 -42.65
CA GLU A 407 6.95 22.11 -43.79
C GLU A 407 6.30 22.99 -44.87
N GLN A 408 5.46 23.95 -44.48
CA GLN A 408 4.89 24.94 -45.41
C GLN A 408 5.99 25.77 -46.10
N ARG A 409 7.01 26.21 -45.35
CA ARG A 409 8.16 26.94 -45.91
C ARG A 409 8.95 26.08 -46.91
N GLN A 410 9.13 24.80 -46.61
CA GLN A 410 9.81 23.85 -47.51
C GLN A 410 8.99 23.61 -48.79
N GLN A 411 7.67 23.47 -48.68
CA GLN A 411 6.77 23.36 -49.84
C GLN A 411 6.78 24.63 -50.70
N GLN A 412 6.84 25.81 -50.09
CA GLN A 412 6.97 27.08 -50.82
C GLN A 412 8.31 27.13 -51.58
N ASN A 413 9.44 26.87 -50.90
CA ASN A 413 10.76 26.86 -51.54
C ASN A 413 10.83 25.87 -52.72
N THR A 414 10.16 24.71 -52.64
CA THR A 414 10.10 23.76 -53.77
C THR A 414 9.30 24.30 -54.96
N ARG A 415 8.17 24.99 -54.72
CA ARG A 415 7.38 25.62 -55.79
C ARG A 415 8.15 26.76 -56.47
N GLU A 416 8.83 27.59 -55.69
CA GLU A 416 9.70 28.66 -56.22
C GLU A 416 10.83 28.09 -57.09
N HIS A 417 11.42 26.96 -56.70
CA HIS A 417 12.41 26.26 -57.54
C HIS A 417 11.82 25.67 -58.83
N GLU A 418 10.61 25.12 -58.80
CA GLU A 418 9.92 24.62 -60.00
C GLU A 418 9.57 25.76 -60.97
N GLU A 419 9.06 26.89 -60.46
CA GLU A 419 8.74 28.08 -61.25
C GLU A 419 10.00 28.70 -61.90
N LEU A 420 11.12 28.78 -61.16
CA LEU A 420 12.42 29.19 -61.72
C LEU A 420 12.90 28.22 -62.82
N ALA A 421 12.73 26.90 -62.63
CA ALA A 421 13.09 25.90 -63.63
C ALA A 421 12.18 25.94 -64.87
N GLN A 422 10.94 26.43 -64.73
CA GLN A 422 9.99 26.59 -65.83
C GLN A 422 10.26 27.88 -66.63
N ASN A 423 10.59 28.97 -65.93
CA ASN A 423 11.06 30.22 -66.55
C ASN A 423 12.39 30.06 -67.29
N ALA A 424 13.30 29.20 -66.82
CA ALA A 424 14.52 28.87 -67.54
C ALA A 424 14.24 28.18 -68.90
N LYS A 425 13.17 27.37 -69.00
CA LYS A 425 12.77 26.68 -70.23
C LYS A 425 12.12 27.61 -71.25
N SER A 426 11.28 28.55 -70.82
CA SER A 426 10.65 29.53 -71.75
C SER A 426 11.67 30.51 -72.34
N MET A 427 12.79 30.76 -71.63
CA MET A 427 13.92 31.53 -72.14
C MET A 427 14.63 30.81 -73.32
N ASP A 428 14.85 29.51 -73.21
CA ASP A 428 15.46 28.66 -74.25
C ASP A 428 14.54 28.53 -75.49
N GLU A 429 13.22 28.45 -75.30
CA GLU A 429 12.26 28.47 -76.41
C GLU A 429 12.18 29.84 -77.10
N SER A 430 12.29 30.94 -76.36
CA SER A 430 12.32 32.30 -76.92
C SER A 430 13.57 32.55 -77.78
N GLN A 431 14.70 31.95 -77.43
CA GLN A 431 15.95 32.08 -78.19
C GLN A 431 15.95 31.29 -79.51
N ARG A 432 15.07 30.29 -79.68
CA ARG A 432 14.89 29.57 -80.97
C ARG A 432 14.09 30.35 -82.03
N GLY A 433 13.51 31.51 -81.69
CA GLY A 433 12.59 32.26 -82.55
C GLY A 433 13.21 33.30 -83.50
N GLN A 434 14.53 33.55 -83.43
CA GLN A 434 15.19 34.60 -84.22
C GLN A 434 16.43 34.08 -84.95
N GLU A 435 16.28 33.66 -86.21
CA GLU A 435 17.30 33.87 -87.25
C GLU A 435 16.70 33.66 -88.65
N SER A 436 16.92 34.64 -89.54
CA SER A 436 16.35 34.66 -90.89
C SER A 436 17.20 35.56 -91.81
N LEU A 437 17.50 35.02 -93.00
CA LEU A 437 18.16 35.62 -94.18
C LEU A 437 19.70 35.53 -94.28
N THR A 438 20.11 35.23 -95.51
CA THR A 438 21.40 34.68 -96.00
C THR A 438 22.07 35.70 -96.98
N PRO A 439 23.09 35.41 -97.83
CA PRO A 439 23.87 34.17 -98.07
C PRO A 439 25.40 34.32 -98.38
N ILE A 440 26.03 33.18 -98.73
CA ILE A 440 27.21 32.96 -99.61
C ILE A 440 28.58 32.72 -98.94
N HIS A 441 28.92 33.25 -97.76
CA HIS A 441 30.18 32.85 -97.07
C HIS A 441 30.04 31.72 -96.04
N GLU A 442 28.83 31.18 -95.89
CA GLU A 442 28.47 30.25 -94.82
C GLU A 442 28.77 28.78 -95.12
N THR A 443 28.54 28.26 -96.32
CA THR A 443 28.45 26.78 -96.53
C THR A 443 29.71 26.00 -96.14
N TYR A 444 30.90 26.61 -96.16
CA TYR A 444 32.14 25.95 -95.72
C TYR A 444 32.39 26.11 -94.20
N LEU A 445 32.09 27.29 -93.63
CA LEU A 445 32.21 27.53 -92.20
C LEU A 445 31.08 26.85 -91.42
N VAL A 446 29.83 26.95 -91.86
CA VAL A 446 28.66 26.26 -91.27
C VAL A 446 28.83 24.76 -91.30
N ASN A 447 29.45 24.13 -92.31
CA ASN A 447 29.70 22.68 -92.24
C ASN A 447 30.78 22.28 -91.22
N ILE A 448 31.78 23.13 -90.97
CA ILE A 448 32.82 22.89 -89.96
C ILE A 448 32.29 23.22 -88.56
N VAL A 449 31.65 24.38 -88.40
CA VAL A 449 31.01 24.84 -87.16
C VAL A 449 29.85 23.94 -86.79
N SER A 450 28.96 23.56 -87.71
CA SER A 450 27.86 22.63 -87.43
C SER A 450 28.41 21.27 -87.00
N LYS A 451 29.40 20.68 -87.70
CA LYS A 451 30.01 19.41 -87.24
C LYS A 451 30.67 19.53 -85.86
N HIS A 452 31.37 20.63 -85.60
CA HIS A 452 32.03 20.87 -84.32
C HIS A 452 31.01 21.12 -83.19
N VAL A 453 29.96 21.90 -83.45
CA VAL A 453 28.84 22.15 -82.54
C VAL A 453 28.06 20.86 -82.30
N THR A 454 27.72 20.05 -83.31
CA THR A 454 27.03 18.77 -83.10
C THR A 454 27.89 17.78 -82.31
N ALA A 455 29.20 17.69 -82.58
CA ALA A 455 30.10 16.82 -81.83
C ALA A 455 30.30 17.28 -80.37
N THR A 456 30.31 18.60 -80.14
CA THR A 456 30.34 19.20 -78.81
C THR A 456 29.02 19.01 -78.08
N LEU A 457 27.89 19.13 -78.78
CA LEU A 457 26.56 18.92 -78.23
C LEU A 457 26.35 17.44 -77.85
N THR A 458 26.77 16.47 -78.68
CA THR A 458 26.71 15.06 -78.31
C THR A 458 27.59 14.74 -77.10
N THR A 459 28.81 15.28 -77.01
CA THR A 459 29.63 15.10 -75.80
C THR A 459 29.06 15.80 -74.56
N ILE A 460 28.29 16.88 -74.71
CA ILE A 460 27.55 17.50 -73.60
C ILE A 460 26.35 16.63 -73.20
N CYS A 461 25.59 16.10 -74.15
CA CYS A 461 24.48 15.18 -73.90
C CYS A 461 24.95 13.89 -73.20
N GLU A 462 26.03 13.27 -73.67
CA GLU A 462 26.66 12.09 -73.05
C GLU A 462 27.09 12.39 -71.61
N LYS A 463 27.73 13.55 -71.35
CA LYS A 463 28.10 13.98 -70.00
C LYS A 463 26.88 14.24 -69.10
N TYR A 464 25.81 14.79 -69.66
CA TYR A 464 24.55 15.03 -68.95
C TYR A 464 23.85 13.71 -68.59
N GLU A 465 23.83 12.74 -69.50
CA GLU A 465 23.26 11.41 -69.27
C GLU A 465 24.07 10.61 -68.24
N GLN A 466 25.41 10.66 -68.31
CA GLN A 466 26.30 10.13 -67.26
C GLN A 466 26.06 10.80 -65.90
N ALA A 467 25.89 12.12 -65.87
CA ALA A 467 25.58 12.85 -64.64
C ALA A 467 24.21 12.44 -64.06
N LEU A 468 23.18 12.25 -64.90
CA LEU A 468 21.88 11.76 -64.47
C LEU A 468 21.94 10.33 -63.89
N ILE A 469 22.73 9.44 -64.49
CA ILE A 469 22.97 8.09 -63.96
C ILE A 469 23.66 8.18 -62.59
N LYS A 470 24.72 8.99 -62.46
CA LYS A 470 25.42 9.15 -61.18
C LYS A 470 24.55 9.80 -60.10
N ILE A 471 23.70 10.77 -60.45
CA ILE A 471 22.72 11.37 -59.52
C ILE A 471 21.68 10.33 -59.06
N LYS A 472 21.17 9.48 -59.95
CA LYS A 472 20.25 8.39 -59.58
C LYS A 472 20.92 7.39 -58.63
N GLN A 473 22.17 7.02 -58.90
CA GLN A 473 22.93 6.12 -58.04
C GLN A 473 23.20 6.75 -56.66
N LEU A 474 23.68 8.00 -56.59
CA LEU A 474 23.89 8.72 -55.34
C LEU A 474 22.60 8.90 -54.52
N LYS A 475 21.43 9.05 -55.17
CA LYS A 475 20.13 9.05 -54.49
C LYS A 475 19.81 7.69 -53.87
N LYS A 476 20.07 6.58 -54.57
CA LYS A 476 19.88 5.21 -54.04
C LYS A 476 20.81 4.95 -52.84
N GLU A 477 22.09 5.30 -52.97
CA GLU A 477 23.09 5.23 -51.89
C GLU A 477 22.68 6.09 -50.68
N ARG A 478 22.09 7.28 -50.90
CA ARG A 478 21.58 8.14 -49.82
C ARG A 478 20.42 7.52 -49.04
N GLU A 479 19.44 6.93 -49.72
CA GLU A 479 18.31 6.30 -49.03
C GLU A 479 18.72 5.01 -48.29
N GLU A 480 19.66 4.25 -48.84
CA GLU A 480 20.25 3.08 -48.15
C GLU A 480 21.05 3.48 -46.90
N LEU A 481 21.81 4.58 -46.95
CA LEU A 481 22.48 5.14 -45.78
C LEU A 481 21.49 5.75 -44.77
N LYS A 482 20.41 6.39 -45.23
CA LYS A 482 19.35 6.91 -44.37
C LYS A 482 18.67 5.80 -43.57
N GLY A 483 18.32 4.68 -44.23
CA GLY A 483 17.79 3.50 -43.56
C GLY A 483 18.73 2.93 -42.50
N LYS A 484 20.04 2.82 -42.80
CA LYS A 484 21.05 2.36 -41.82
C LYS A 484 21.18 3.30 -40.61
N VAL A 485 21.09 4.62 -40.82
CA VAL A 485 21.10 5.61 -39.72
C VAL A 485 19.81 5.53 -38.89
N GLU A 486 18.66 5.33 -39.51
CA GLU A 486 17.38 5.15 -38.80
C GLU A 486 17.40 3.90 -37.92
N VAL A 487 17.86 2.76 -38.44
CA VAL A 487 18.09 1.52 -37.66
C VAL A 487 19.02 1.76 -36.47
N GLN A 488 20.20 2.34 -36.70
CA GLN A 488 21.17 2.61 -35.63
C GLN A 488 20.62 3.59 -34.59
N SER A 489 19.78 4.55 -34.99
CA SER A 489 19.13 5.47 -34.05
C SER A 489 18.13 4.77 -33.13
N VAL A 490 17.41 3.75 -33.63
CA VAL A 490 16.51 2.90 -32.83
C VAL A 490 17.31 1.99 -31.89
N GLU A 491 18.40 1.39 -32.36
CA GLU A 491 19.30 0.57 -31.55
C GLU A 491 19.89 1.37 -30.37
N ILE A 492 20.41 2.57 -30.64
CA ILE A 492 20.93 3.50 -29.61
C ILE A 492 19.82 3.94 -28.64
N ALA A 493 18.61 4.20 -29.13
CA ALA A 493 17.46 4.55 -28.28
C ALA A 493 17.03 3.39 -27.37
N GLN A 494 17.14 2.13 -27.83
CA GLN A 494 16.84 0.93 -27.04
C GLN A 494 17.93 0.58 -26.02
N LEU A 495 19.21 0.90 -26.29
CA LEU A 495 20.32 0.67 -25.38
C LEU A 495 20.41 1.72 -24.26
N SER A 496 20.06 2.98 -24.57
CA SER A 496 20.10 4.12 -23.63
C SER A 496 19.36 3.89 -22.28
N PRO A 497 18.13 3.33 -22.22
CA PRO A 497 17.47 3.02 -20.95
C PRO A 497 18.13 1.85 -20.20
N ARG A 498 18.67 0.84 -20.91
CA ARG A 498 19.37 -0.30 -20.28
C ARG A 498 20.62 0.16 -19.54
N LEU A 499 21.34 1.13 -20.12
CA LEU A 499 22.51 1.74 -19.48
C LEU A 499 22.11 2.49 -18.20
N LYS A 500 21.05 3.31 -18.24
CA LYS A 500 20.55 4.05 -17.07
C LYS A 500 20.06 3.14 -15.94
N GLU A 501 19.37 2.04 -16.27
CA GLU A 501 18.98 1.03 -15.29
C GLU A 501 20.21 0.38 -14.63
N SER A 502 21.20 -0.03 -15.42
CA SER A 502 22.45 -0.62 -14.92
C SER A 502 23.28 0.36 -14.07
N GLU A 503 23.32 1.64 -14.44
CA GLU A 503 23.91 2.71 -13.63
C GLU A 503 23.16 2.86 -12.30
N GLN A 504 21.82 2.86 -12.30
CA GLN A 504 21.02 2.94 -11.08
C GLN A 504 21.20 1.71 -10.17
N GLU A 505 21.32 0.51 -10.73
CA GLU A 505 21.66 -0.71 -9.98
C GLU A 505 23.06 -0.65 -9.38
N SER A 506 24.04 -0.13 -10.14
CA SER A 506 25.41 0.11 -9.65
C SER A 506 25.42 1.10 -8.47
N HIS A 507 24.61 2.17 -8.53
CA HIS A 507 24.43 3.08 -7.41
C HIS A 507 23.80 2.40 -6.18
N LYS A 508 22.71 1.65 -6.35
CA LYS A 508 22.07 0.89 -5.25
C LYS A 508 23.06 -0.11 -4.61
N LEU A 509 23.84 -0.82 -5.42
CA LEU A 509 24.84 -1.78 -4.95
C LEU A 509 25.99 -1.08 -4.20
N LYS A 510 26.43 0.09 -4.67
CA LYS A 510 27.43 0.92 -3.99
C LYS A 510 26.96 1.38 -2.61
N ASP A 511 25.70 1.83 -2.51
CA ASP A 511 25.11 2.25 -1.23
C ASP A 511 24.98 1.06 -0.26
N HIS A 512 24.59 -0.11 -0.77
CA HIS A 512 24.56 -1.35 0.02
C HIS A 512 25.96 -1.78 0.51
N ILE A 513 26.99 -1.65 -0.33
CA ILE A 513 28.39 -1.90 0.05
C ILE A 513 28.84 -0.91 1.14
N GLN A 514 28.45 0.36 1.08
CA GLN A 514 28.77 1.34 2.12
C GLN A 514 28.11 0.99 3.46
N LEU A 515 26.84 0.58 3.46
CA LEU A 515 26.15 0.09 4.67
C LEU A 515 26.87 -1.13 5.27
N LEU A 516 27.17 -2.15 4.47
CA LEU A 516 27.91 -3.34 4.92
C LEU A 516 29.32 -3.00 5.44
N GLN A 517 29.99 -1.97 4.91
CA GLN A 517 31.27 -1.49 5.44
C GLN A 517 31.13 -0.86 6.83
N VAL A 518 30.05 -0.11 7.09
CA VAL A 518 29.76 0.47 8.42
C VAL A 518 29.47 -0.64 9.43
N ASP A 519 28.63 -1.61 9.08
CA ASP A 519 28.30 -2.75 9.95
C ASP A 519 29.56 -3.58 10.27
N LEU A 520 30.41 -3.82 9.27
CA LEU A 520 31.68 -4.52 9.45
C LEU A 520 32.66 -3.74 10.36
N GLN A 521 32.68 -2.41 10.29
CA GLN A 521 33.47 -1.59 11.22
C GLN A 521 32.92 -1.65 12.64
N SER A 522 31.59 -1.60 12.80
CA SER A 522 30.93 -1.74 14.11
C SER A 522 31.27 -3.11 14.74
N SER A 523 31.06 -4.19 14.00
CA SER A 523 31.35 -5.56 14.43
C SER A 523 32.84 -5.79 14.77
N LYS A 524 33.77 -5.18 14.01
CA LYS A 524 35.21 -5.19 14.35
C LYS A 524 35.48 -4.53 15.69
N LYS A 525 34.85 -3.37 15.96
CA LYS A 525 35.00 -2.62 17.21
C LYS A 525 34.39 -3.35 18.42
N GLU A 526 33.30 -4.07 18.22
CA GLU A 526 32.74 -4.96 19.25
C GLU A 526 33.64 -6.18 19.53
N LYS A 527 34.19 -6.79 18.48
CA LYS A 527 35.15 -7.90 18.60
C LYS A 527 36.42 -7.49 19.35
N GLU A 528 36.92 -6.27 19.11
CA GLU A 528 38.07 -5.69 19.83
C GLU A 528 37.76 -5.56 21.32
N LYS A 529 36.66 -4.90 21.70
CA LYS A 529 36.18 -4.82 23.09
C LYS A 529 36.04 -6.21 23.76
N LEU A 530 35.49 -7.18 23.04
CA LEU A 530 35.33 -8.54 23.55
C LEU A 530 36.69 -9.26 23.73
N GLN A 531 37.67 -8.95 22.89
CA GLN A 531 39.03 -9.45 23.01
C GLN A 531 39.75 -8.82 24.21
N ASP A 532 39.60 -7.52 24.44
CA ASP A 532 40.14 -6.81 25.61
C ASP A 532 39.59 -7.42 26.91
N LEU A 533 38.26 -7.50 27.04
CA LEU A 533 37.57 -8.15 28.16
C LEU A 533 38.04 -9.61 28.37
N LYS A 534 38.33 -10.34 27.27
CA LYS A 534 38.87 -11.70 27.34
C LYS A 534 40.33 -11.74 27.82
N THR A 535 41.15 -10.75 27.48
CA THR A 535 42.51 -10.64 28.02
C THR A 535 42.50 -10.26 29.50
N GLU A 536 41.62 -9.35 29.91
CA GLU A 536 41.39 -8.97 31.30
C GLU A 536 40.91 -10.17 32.12
N ASN A 537 39.88 -10.90 31.67
CA ASN A 537 39.40 -12.11 32.34
C ASN A 537 40.49 -13.19 32.45
N LYS A 538 41.38 -13.29 31.45
CA LYS A 538 42.54 -14.21 31.48
C LYS A 538 43.64 -13.73 32.43
N ALA A 539 43.84 -12.41 32.58
CA ALA A 539 44.75 -11.85 33.57
C ALA A 539 44.24 -12.12 34.99
N LEU A 540 42.98 -11.78 35.27
CA LEU A 540 42.31 -12.04 36.55
C LEU A 540 42.38 -13.53 36.95
N ARG A 541 42.14 -14.46 36.01
CA ARG A 541 42.29 -15.91 36.27
C ARG A 541 43.72 -16.34 36.58
N ARG A 542 44.75 -15.69 36.01
CA ARG A 542 46.14 -15.97 36.39
C ARG A 542 46.44 -15.43 37.77
N SER A 543 46.04 -14.20 38.07
CA SER A 543 46.23 -13.61 39.40
C SER A 543 45.56 -14.44 40.50
N LEU A 544 44.33 -14.92 40.27
CA LEU A 544 43.64 -15.87 41.16
C LEU A 544 44.44 -17.18 41.34
N SER A 545 44.96 -17.77 40.25
CA SER A 545 45.74 -19.02 40.33
C SER A 545 47.13 -18.85 40.97
N GLU A 546 47.75 -17.67 40.82
CA GLU A 546 48.99 -17.29 41.51
C GLU A 546 48.75 -17.04 43.00
N GLN A 547 47.55 -16.54 43.35
CA GLN A 547 47.09 -16.34 44.73
C GLN A 547 46.80 -17.68 45.44
N GLU A 548 46.29 -18.69 44.73
CA GLU A 548 46.06 -20.05 45.25
C GLU A 548 47.34 -20.87 45.50
N GLN A 549 48.49 -20.48 44.94
CA GLN A 549 49.75 -21.25 45.05
C GLN A 549 50.69 -20.81 46.19
N GLN A 550 50.32 -19.83 47.01
CA GLN A 550 51.14 -19.43 48.16
C GLN A 550 51.03 -20.45 49.31
N PRO A 551 52.15 -21.01 49.82
CA PRO A 551 52.10 -21.97 50.92
C PRO A 551 51.59 -21.32 52.22
N LEU A 552 50.56 -21.93 52.81
CA LEU A 552 49.98 -21.55 54.10
C LEU A 552 51.05 -21.48 55.22
N GLN A 553 51.47 -20.27 55.57
CA GLN A 553 52.11 -19.99 56.85
C GLN A 553 51.83 -18.54 57.31
N MET A 554 51.05 -18.45 58.40
CA MET A 554 50.99 -17.31 59.34
C MET A 554 50.16 -16.04 59.00
N VAL A 555 48.96 -16.14 58.39
CA VAL A 555 47.98 -15.02 58.42
C VAL A 555 46.51 -15.51 58.45
N ASP A 556 46.03 -16.03 59.58
CA ASP A 556 44.69 -16.67 59.71
C ASP A 556 43.51 -15.70 59.97
N ILE A 557 43.75 -14.39 59.93
CA ILE A 557 42.73 -13.35 60.21
C ILE A 557 42.49 -12.47 58.96
N ASP A 558 43.54 -11.88 58.40
CA ASP A 558 43.46 -11.00 57.21
C ASP A 558 42.86 -11.72 55.99
N TRP A 559 43.28 -12.96 55.71
CA TRP A 559 42.70 -13.77 54.62
C TRP A 559 41.22 -14.08 54.80
N LYS A 560 40.76 -14.19 56.05
CA LYS A 560 39.34 -14.45 56.35
C LYS A 560 38.50 -13.20 56.13
N GLU A 561 39.01 -12.04 56.53
CA GLU A 561 38.40 -10.74 56.24
C GLU A 561 38.38 -10.45 54.72
N GLN A 562 39.46 -10.72 54.01
CA GLN A 562 39.52 -10.58 52.54
C GLN A 562 38.59 -11.56 51.82
N TYR A 563 38.49 -12.81 52.26
CA TYR A 563 37.54 -13.79 51.70
C TYR A 563 36.08 -13.40 51.98
N GLN A 564 35.78 -12.88 53.18
CA GLN A 564 34.43 -12.34 53.49
C GLN A 564 34.12 -11.07 52.70
N ALA A 565 35.10 -10.20 52.45
CA ALA A 565 34.94 -9.03 51.58
C ALA A 565 34.68 -9.43 50.12
N LEU A 566 35.40 -10.44 49.61
CA LEU A 566 35.23 -10.96 48.24
C LEU A 566 33.86 -11.65 48.08
N LEU A 567 33.40 -12.39 49.09
CA LEU A 567 32.04 -12.93 49.13
C LEU A 567 30.98 -11.83 49.15
N GLY A 568 31.18 -10.76 49.95
CA GLY A 568 30.31 -9.59 49.97
C GLY A 568 30.23 -8.89 48.61
N GLN A 569 31.36 -8.70 47.92
CA GLN A 569 31.41 -8.15 46.56
C GLN A 569 30.71 -9.05 45.54
N LEU A 570 30.86 -10.38 45.66
CA LEU A 570 30.19 -11.35 44.78
C LEU A 570 28.66 -11.34 45.01
N GLU A 571 28.22 -11.24 46.25
CA GLU A 571 26.81 -11.14 46.61
C GLU A 571 26.21 -9.80 46.15
N GLU A 572 26.93 -8.68 46.36
CA GLU A 572 26.53 -7.37 45.86
C GLU A 572 26.42 -7.35 44.32
N ALA A 573 27.42 -7.84 43.60
CA ALA A 573 27.39 -7.99 42.15
C ALA A 573 26.24 -8.89 41.67
N ARG A 574 25.92 -9.96 42.41
CA ARG A 574 24.78 -10.84 42.11
C ARG A 574 23.44 -10.13 42.33
N THR A 575 23.29 -9.31 43.39
CA THR A 575 22.07 -8.50 43.58
C THR A 575 21.95 -7.40 42.52
N GLN A 576 23.07 -6.81 42.09
CA GLN A 576 23.09 -5.79 41.04
C GLN A 576 22.68 -6.38 39.68
N LEU A 577 23.24 -7.54 39.31
CA LEU A 577 22.82 -8.28 38.11
C LEU A 577 21.34 -8.66 38.15
N HIS A 578 20.81 -9.03 39.33
CA HIS A 578 19.38 -9.32 39.47
C HIS A 578 18.50 -8.08 39.27
N LYS A 579 18.90 -6.92 39.82
CA LYS A 579 18.23 -5.62 39.59
C LYS A 579 18.27 -5.23 38.11
N GLU A 580 19.42 -5.36 37.46
CA GLU A 580 19.59 -5.05 36.02
C GLU A 580 18.77 -5.99 35.14
N LEU A 581 18.71 -7.28 35.47
CA LEU A 581 17.84 -8.25 34.78
C LEU A 581 16.35 -7.93 34.98
N GLN A 582 15.95 -7.48 36.17
CA GLN A 582 14.58 -7.02 36.44
C GLN A 582 14.24 -5.74 35.66
N VAL A 583 15.14 -4.76 35.61
CA VAL A 583 15.00 -3.53 34.82
C VAL A 583 14.95 -3.85 33.32
N SER A 584 15.79 -4.76 32.84
CA SER A 584 15.77 -5.24 31.45
C SER A 584 14.45 -5.91 31.10
N ASN A 585 13.95 -6.84 31.94
CA ASN A 585 12.64 -7.45 31.75
C ASN A 585 11.48 -6.44 31.78
N ASN A 586 11.51 -5.46 32.69
CA ASN A 586 10.52 -4.38 32.74
C ASN A 586 10.62 -3.42 31.55
N THR A 587 11.77 -3.34 30.88
CA THR A 587 11.97 -2.55 29.66
C THR A 587 11.48 -3.31 28.44
N ARG A 588 11.79 -4.61 28.35
CA ARG A 588 11.24 -5.53 27.34
C ARG A 588 9.71 -5.57 27.36
N LYS A 589 9.08 -5.73 28.52
CA LYS A 589 7.61 -5.70 28.65
C LYS A 589 6.98 -4.38 28.17
N ARG A 590 7.69 -3.25 28.33
CA ARG A 590 7.23 -1.94 27.82
C ARG A 590 7.41 -1.81 26.31
N ALA A 591 8.46 -2.40 25.74
CA ALA A 591 8.62 -2.50 24.29
C ALA A 591 7.54 -3.40 23.67
N GLU A 592 7.33 -4.61 24.23
CA GLU A 592 6.28 -5.55 23.82
C GLU A 592 4.87 -4.92 23.91
N GLN A 593 4.61 -4.03 24.88
CA GLN A 593 3.38 -3.24 24.93
C GLN A 593 3.34 -2.21 23.79
N ALA A 594 4.37 -1.36 23.66
CA ALA A 594 4.41 -0.34 22.62
C ALA A 594 4.31 -0.93 21.18
N GLU A 595 4.79 -2.16 20.97
CA GLU A 595 4.63 -2.90 19.72
C GLU A 595 3.16 -3.32 19.46
N ARG A 596 2.44 -3.82 20.46
CA ARG A 596 0.98 -4.10 20.34
C ARG A 596 0.20 -2.82 20.04
N GLU A 597 0.50 -1.77 20.80
CA GLU A 597 -0.13 -0.46 20.67
C GLU A 597 0.13 0.20 19.30
N LEU A 598 1.24 -0.16 18.63
CA LEU A 598 1.53 0.25 17.25
C LEU A 598 0.72 -0.59 16.23
N GLU A 599 0.43 -1.85 16.52
CA GLU A 599 -0.31 -2.72 15.60
C GLU A 599 -1.81 -2.40 15.60
N GLU A 600 -2.43 -2.28 16.77
CA GLU A 600 -3.81 -1.79 16.97
C GLU A 600 -4.03 -0.45 16.24
N LEU A 601 -3.01 0.40 16.30
CA LEU A 601 -2.97 1.71 15.69
C LEU A 601 -2.96 1.66 14.15
N LYS A 602 -2.24 0.71 13.55
CA LYS A 602 -2.27 0.45 12.10
C LYS A 602 -3.61 -0.12 11.67
N GLU A 603 -4.16 -1.08 12.41
CA GLU A 603 -5.44 -1.73 12.05
C GLU A 603 -6.58 -0.71 11.97
N CYS A 604 -6.66 0.24 12.90
CA CYS A 604 -7.66 1.30 12.80
C CYS A 604 -7.32 2.37 11.74
N MET A 605 -6.03 2.60 11.45
CA MET A 605 -5.61 3.39 10.28
C MET A 605 -6.18 2.78 8.98
N GLU A 606 -6.07 1.46 8.82
CA GLU A 606 -6.61 0.71 7.68
C GLU A 606 -8.14 0.81 7.63
N SER A 607 -8.82 0.61 8.76
CA SER A 607 -10.28 0.79 8.88
C SER A 607 -10.75 2.21 8.52
N THR A 608 -10.00 3.23 8.94
CA THR A 608 -10.30 4.63 8.63
C THR A 608 -10.03 4.96 7.15
N ALA A 609 -9.01 4.37 6.54
CA ALA A 609 -8.76 4.49 5.11
C ALA A 609 -9.90 3.87 4.29
N MET A 610 -10.34 2.64 4.64
CA MET A 610 -11.44 1.95 3.98
C MET A 610 -12.77 2.72 4.06
N THR A 611 -13.11 3.27 5.22
CA THR A 611 -14.31 4.12 5.37
C THR A 611 -14.16 5.48 4.65
N SER A 612 -12.96 6.04 4.57
CA SER A 612 -12.66 7.23 3.76
C SER A 612 -12.82 6.97 2.26
N ASP A 613 -12.45 5.78 1.75
CA ASP A 613 -12.59 5.46 0.34
C ASP A 613 -14.04 5.09 -0.01
N GLN A 614 -14.76 4.41 0.88
CA GLN A 614 -16.20 4.18 0.71
C GLN A 614 -17.01 5.50 0.68
N THR A 615 -16.63 6.49 1.49
CA THR A 615 -17.27 7.82 1.47
C THR A 615 -16.91 8.62 0.22
N LYS A 616 -15.66 8.56 -0.28
CA LYS A 616 -15.30 9.13 -1.60
C LYS A 616 -16.11 8.50 -2.74
N GLN A 617 -16.29 7.18 -2.74
CA GLN A 617 -17.07 6.47 -3.75
C GLN A 617 -18.55 6.90 -3.73
N LYS A 618 -19.14 7.06 -2.54
CA LYS A 618 -20.49 7.62 -2.37
C LYS A 618 -20.58 9.07 -2.88
N SER A 619 -19.59 9.93 -2.58
CA SER A 619 -19.53 11.31 -3.08
C SER A 619 -19.50 11.36 -4.61
N SER A 620 -18.59 10.59 -5.24
CA SER A 620 -18.48 10.52 -6.70
C SER A 620 -19.76 10.02 -7.38
N LYS A 621 -20.49 9.09 -6.76
CA LYS A 621 -21.80 8.66 -7.26
C LYS A 621 -22.84 9.78 -7.18
N LEU A 622 -22.89 10.54 -6.07
CA LEU A 622 -23.80 11.68 -5.93
C LEU A 622 -23.45 12.82 -6.89
N GLU A 623 -22.16 13.11 -7.09
CA GLU A 623 -21.68 14.09 -8.08
C GLU A 623 -22.14 13.72 -9.49
N MET A 624 -22.02 12.44 -9.89
CA MET A 624 -22.50 11.96 -11.18
C MET A 624 -24.02 12.11 -11.33
N GLN A 625 -24.80 11.78 -10.29
CA GLN A 625 -26.27 11.95 -10.31
C GLN A 625 -26.68 13.43 -10.37
N LEU A 626 -25.93 14.34 -9.75
CA LEU A 626 -26.15 15.78 -9.87
C LEU A 626 -25.83 16.30 -11.27
N SER A 627 -24.77 15.80 -11.92
CA SER A 627 -24.46 16.12 -13.32
C SER A 627 -25.57 15.66 -14.27
N GLU A 628 -26.04 14.41 -14.13
CA GLU A 628 -27.14 13.86 -14.96
C GLU A 628 -28.45 14.66 -14.78
N LEU A 629 -28.79 15.04 -13.54
CA LEU A 629 -29.96 15.90 -13.28
C LEU A 629 -29.80 17.30 -13.89
N ASN A 630 -28.61 17.89 -13.86
CA ASN A 630 -28.36 19.19 -14.49
C ASN A 630 -28.47 19.13 -16.02
N GLU A 631 -27.96 18.07 -16.65
CA GLU A 631 -28.09 17.85 -18.10
C GLU A 631 -29.57 17.71 -18.50
N ILE A 632 -30.36 16.94 -17.75
CA ILE A 632 -31.82 16.84 -17.94
C ILE A 632 -32.50 18.22 -17.80
N ILE A 633 -32.10 19.04 -16.82
CA ILE A 633 -32.66 20.39 -16.64
C ILE A 633 -32.32 21.27 -17.86
N GLU A 634 -31.06 21.28 -18.32
CA GLU A 634 -30.63 22.04 -19.49
C GLU A 634 -31.37 21.60 -20.76
N GLU A 635 -31.59 20.30 -20.98
CA GLU A 635 -32.44 19.80 -22.06
C GLU A 635 -33.89 20.32 -21.96
N LYS A 636 -34.49 20.35 -20.76
CA LYS A 636 -35.84 20.88 -20.57
C LYS A 636 -35.93 22.38 -20.80
N GLU A 637 -34.92 23.15 -20.39
CA GLU A 637 -34.85 24.59 -20.65
C GLU A 637 -34.74 24.88 -22.16
N ASN A 638 -33.86 24.17 -22.87
CA ASN A 638 -33.73 24.27 -24.33
C ASN A 638 -35.04 23.91 -25.06
N MET A 639 -35.69 22.81 -24.67
CA MET A 639 -36.99 22.41 -25.22
C MET A 639 -38.10 23.45 -24.96
N ALA A 640 -38.10 24.07 -23.77
CA ALA A 640 -39.06 25.13 -23.43
C ALA A 640 -38.82 26.42 -24.23
N GLU A 641 -37.56 26.77 -24.54
CA GLU A 641 -37.24 27.91 -25.38
C GLU A 641 -37.64 27.69 -26.85
N ILE A 642 -37.41 26.49 -27.41
CA ILE A 642 -37.88 26.12 -28.76
C ILE A 642 -39.41 26.22 -28.84
N ALA A 643 -40.13 25.59 -27.90
CA ALA A 643 -41.60 25.61 -27.87
C ALA A 643 -42.17 27.04 -27.70
N LYS A 644 -41.43 27.93 -27.03
CA LYS A 644 -41.78 29.36 -26.92
C LYS A 644 -41.63 30.07 -28.27
N VAL A 645 -40.54 29.85 -29.01
CA VAL A 645 -40.32 30.44 -30.34
C VAL A 645 -41.40 29.97 -31.33
N GLU A 646 -41.70 28.68 -31.37
CA GLU A 646 -42.77 28.11 -32.20
C GLU A 646 -44.14 28.71 -31.86
N LYS A 647 -44.46 28.86 -30.56
CA LYS A 647 -45.69 29.52 -30.11
C LYS A 647 -45.77 30.99 -30.53
N GLU A 648 -44.66 31.71 -30.51
CA GLU A 648 -44.61 33.09 -31.01
C GLU A 648 -44.78 33.17 -32.53
N GLU A 649 -44.28 32.18 -33.28
CA GLU A 649 -44.47 32.07 -34.73
C GLU A 649 -45.91 31.72 -35.12
N LEU A 650 -46.48 30.66 -34.54
CA LEU A 650 -47.88 30.30 -34.71
C LEU A 650 -48.84 31.43 -34.29
N SER A 651 -48.46 32.25 -33.31
CA SER A 651 -49.21 33.44 -32.91
C SER A 651 -49.17 34.54 -33.98
N ARG A 652 -48.04 34.73 -34.67
CA ARG A 652 -47.93 35.63 -35.83
C ARG A 652 -48.78 35.10 -36.98
N GLU A 653 -48.62 33.85 -37.38
CA GLU A 653 -49.41 33.23 -38.46
C GLU A 653 -50.93 33.27 -38.18
N ASN A 654 -51.36 33.04 -36.94
CA ASN A 654 -52.77 33.18 -36.56
C ASN A 654 -53.29 34.62 -36.69
N GLN A 655 -52.45 35.64 -36.47
CA GLN A 655 -52.84 37.03 -36.70
C GLN A 655 -52.93 37.33 -38.20
N ASP A 656 -52.04 36.80 -39.02
CA ASP A 656 -52.06 36.91 -40.47
C ASP A 656 -53.29 36.22 -41.09
N LEU A 657 -53.56 34.97 -40.72
CA LEU A 657 -54.76 34.24 -41.14
C LEU A 657 -56.06 34.94 -40.69
N LYS A 658 -56.10 35.52 -39.48
CA LYS A 658 -57.24 36.34 -39.05
C LYS A 658 -57.45 37.56 -39.93
N ARG A 659 -56.37 38.26 -40.33
CA ARG A 659 -56.45 39.41 -41.25
C ARG A 659 -57.00 38.99 -42.62
N ASP A 660 -56.61 37.82 -43.13
CA ASP A 660 -57.07 37.34 -44.43
C ASP A 660 -58.47 36.72 -44.39
N ILE A 661 -58.89 36.07 -43.29
CA ILE A 661 -60.29 35.67 -43.07
C ILE A 661 -61.21 36.89 -43.04
N GLU A 662 -60.81 37.97 -42.35
CA GLU A 662 -61.59 39.23 -42.30
C GLU A 662 -61.73 39.85 -43.70
N ARG A 663 -60.65 39.82 -44.50
CA ARG A 663 -60.64 40.26 -45.91
C ARG A 663 -61.61 39.43 -46.77
N LEU A 664 -61.50 38.10 -46.70
CA LEU A 664 -62.33 37.17 -47.48
C LEU A 664 -63.80 37.22 -47.08
N ARG A 665 -64.12 37.42 -45.79
CA ARG A 665 -65.50 37.62 -45.33
C ARG A 665 -66.12 38.88 -45.93
N LYS A 666 -65.37 39.98 -45.94
CA LYS A 666 -65.81 41.22 -46.59
C LYS A 666 -66.08 41.02 -48.09
N GLU A 667 -65.19 40.32 -48.79
CA GLU A 667 -65.39 39.97 -50.22
C GLU A 667 -66.57 39.01 -50.42
N PHE A 668 -66.84 38.10 -49.48
CA PHE A 668 -67.99 37.19 -49.55
C PHE A 668 -69.32 37.91 -49.27
N ASP A 669 -69.38 38.82 -48.31
CA ASP A 669 -70.57 39.62 -48.01
C ASP A 669 -70.96 40.51 -49.21
N ASP A 670 -69.95 41.10 -49.89
CA ASP A 670 -70.11 41.84 -51.15
C ASP A 670 -70.72 40.96 -52.27
N VAL A 671 -70.47 39.64 -52.25
CA VAL A 671 -71.01 38.66 -53.23
C VAL A 671 -72.37 38.09 -52.80
N GLN A 672 -72.58 37.78 -51.52
CA GLN A 672 -73.83 37.18 -51.03
C GLN A 672 -74.99 38.18 -51.06
N ALA A 673 -74.71 39.49 -50.96
CA ALA A 673 -75.68 40.55 -51.24
C ALA A 673 -76.31 40.47 -52.66
N ALA A 674 -75.78 39.65 -53.57
CA ALA A 674 -76.23 39.51 -54.96
C ALA A 674 -77.13 38.29 -55.28
N ALA A 675 -77.46 37.38 -54.35
CA ALA A 675 -78.17 36.12 -54.69
C ALA A 675 -79.27 35.65 -53.72
N VAL A 676 -80.33 35.00 -54.26
CA VAL A 676 -81.58 34.60 -53.55
C VAL A 676 -81.84 33.09 -53.71
N PRO A 677 -82.20 32.32 -52.64
CA PRO A 677 -82.38 30.86 -52.72
C PRO A 677 -83.83 30.34 -52.70
N MET A 678 -84.08 29.21 -53.37
CA MET A 678 -85.27 28.35 -53.25
C MET A 678 -84.84 26.87 -53.12
N GLN A 679 -85.60 26.07 -52.36
CA GLN A 679 -85.27 24.69 -51.94
C GLN A 679 -85.91 23.62 -52.84
N HIS A 680 -85.36 22.40 -52.86
CA HIS A 680 -86.15 21.16 -53.07
C HIS A 680 -85.51 19.91 -52.37
N PRO A 681 -86.29 18.89 -51.91
CA PRO A 681 -85.82 17.87 -50.95
C PRO A 681 -85.86 16.40 -51.46
N ASN A 682 -85.28 15.43 -50.72
CA ASN A 682 -85.41 13.97 -50.95
C ASN A 682 -85.10 13.14 -49.66
N PRO A 683 -85.45 11.83 -49.53
CA PRO A 683 -86.19 11.36 -48.34
C PRO A 683 -85.83 9.94 -47.81
N TYR A 684 -85.14 9.83 -46.67
CA TYR A 684 -85.13 8.59 -45.85
C TYR A 684 -85.07 8.95 -44.35
N GLY A 685 -85.51 8.03 -43.48
CA GLY A 685 -85.87 8.30 -42.06
C GLY A 685 -84.69 8.59 -41.10
N SER A 686 -84.93 8.75 -39.79
CA SER A 686 -86.14 8.46 -38.99
C SER A 686 -86.20 9.36 -37.73
N SER A 687 -87.41 9.62 -37.20
CA SER A 687 -87.77 10.21 -35.89
C SER A 687 -86.88 11.36 -35.33
N THR A 688 -87.35 12.62 -35.38
CA THR A 688 -88.09 13.32 -34.28
C THR A 688 -87.33 13.39 -32.94
N ASP A 689 -87.07 14.54 -32.34
CA ASP A 689 -87.56 15.90 -32.63
C ASP A 689 -86.58 16.96 -32.06
N PRO A 690 -86.68 18.24 -32.48
CA PRO A 690 -85.75 19.31 -32.09
C PRO A 690 -86.13 19.91 -30.71
N THR A 691 -85.36 20.83 -30.12
CA THR A 691 -85.55 22.28 -30.37
C THR A 691 -84.41 23.14 -29.82
N ALA A 692 -83.85 23.98 -30.69
CA ALA A 692 -83.13 25.24 -30.49
C ALA A 692 -82.03 25.34 -29.40
N ASN A 693 -80.75 25.42 -29.79
CA ASN A 693 -80.04 26.66 -30.17
C ASN A 693 -80.00 27.77 -29.09
N LYS A 694 -78.92 27.74 -28.29
CA LYS A 694 -78.05 28.90 -28.01
C LYS A 694 -76.80 28.44 -27.25
N GLU A 695 -75.69 28.26 -27.97
CA GLU A 695 -74.27 28.28 -27.53
C GLU A 695 -73.41 27.42 -28.48
N GLN A 696 -73.01 27.99 -29.62
CA GLN A 696 -71.99 27.39 -30.50
C GLN A 696 -71.04 28.46 -31.03
N GLN A 697 -70.02 28.75 -30.21
CA GLN A 697 -68.70 29.11 -30.71
C GLN A 697 -67.72 27.99 -30.31
N GLN A 698 -68.11 26.76 -30.61
CA GLN A 698 -67.35 25.53 -30.38
C GLN A 698 -67.62 24.53 -31.51
N GLN A 699 -66.59 23.75 -31.85
CA GLN A 699 -66.62 22.50 -32.61
C GLN A 699 -66.83 22.58 -34.14
N GLN A 700 -65.80 23.13 -34.79
CA GLN A 700 -65.12 22.45 -35.90
C GLN A 700 -63.62 22.72 -35.66
N GLU A 701 -62.71 21.75 -35.48
CA GLU A 701 -62.76 20.32 -35.81
C GLU A 701 -62.33 19.43 -34.63
N ALA A 702 -63.01 18.29 -34.47
CA ALA A 702 -62.56 17.19 -33.61
C ALA A 702 -61.93 16.10 -34.48
N LEU A 703 -60.63 16.21 -34.80
CA LEU A 703 -59.83 15.16 -35.47
C LEU A 703 -58.35 15.19 -35.04
N ALA A 704 -58.10 15.23 -33.74
CA ALA A 704 -56.76 15.01 -33.16
C ALA A 704 -56.84 14.52 -31.72
N ASP A 705 -57.30 13.27 -31.52
CA ASP A 705 -56.67 12.31 -30.58
C ASP A 705 -57.45 10.97 -30.53
N SER A 706 -57.18 10.12 -31.51
CA SER A 706 -57.39 8.67 -31.42
C SER A 706 -56.58 7.94 -32.50
N LEU A 707 -55.26 7.97 -32.35
CA LEU A 707 -54.38 6.90 -32.86
C LEU A 707 -53.48 6.40 -31.73
N HIS A 708 -54.13 5.68 -30.82
CA HIS A 708 -53.46 4.84 -29.84
C HIS A 708 -52.79 3.67 -30.56
N PHE A 709 -51.45 3.63 -30.59
CA PHE A 709 -50.70 2.39 -30.88
C PHE A 709 -50.47 1.70 -29.54
N GLY A 710 -51.07 0.51 -29.38
CA GLY A 710 -51.47 0.04 -28.05
C GLY A 710 -50.44 -0.76 -27.26
N ASN A 711 -50.84 -1.11 -26.03
CA ASN A 711 -50.38 -2.28 -25.29
C ASN A 711 -51.65 -3.03 -24.80
N PRO A 712 -51.77 -4.36 -24.96
CA PRO A 712 -53.08 -5.05 -24.88
C PRO A 712 -53.47 -5.53 -23.48
N TYR A 713 -54.63 -6.21 -23.40
CA TYR A 713 -55.40 -6.69 -22.22
C TYR A 713 -56.34 -5.61 -21.62
N GLU A 714 -57.63 -5.54 -21.97
CA GLU A 714 -58.78 -6.38 -21.50
C GLU A 714 -59.19 -6.10 -20.04
N THR A 715 -60.46 -6.02 -19.59
CA THR A 715 -61.84 -5.88 -20.17
C THR A 715 -62.81 -5.33 -19.06
N PRO A 716 -64.11 -5.01 -19.29
CA PRO A 716 -64.84 -3.97 -18.53
C PRO A 716 -65.92 -4.41 -17.50
N GLY A 717 -66.39 -3.44 -16.69
CA GLY A 717 -67.64 -3.47 -15.89
C GLY A 717 -67.70 -2.29 -14.89
N THR A 718 -68.25 -1.10 -15.21
CA THR A 718 -69.68 -0.69 -15.25
C THR A 718 -70.42 -0.63 -13.89
N ALA A 719 -70.92 0.57 -13.55
CA ALA A 719 -72.13 0.92 -12.77
C ALA A 719 -71.99 1.66 -11.41
N THR A 720 -72.37 2.95 -11.46
CA THR A 720 -73.25 3.69 -10.50
C THR A 720 -72.91 3.76 -9.00
N ASN A 721 -72.30 4.88 -8.57
CA ASN A 721 -72.82 5.87 -7.60
C ASN A 721 -71.69 6.88 -7.28
N LEU A 722 -71.93 8.18 -7.45
CA LEU A 722 -70.93 9.25 -7.27
C LEU A 722 -71.39 10.30 -6.24
N GLU A 723 -72.01 9.85 -5.15
CA GLU A 723 -72.36 10.67 -3.98
C GLU A 723 -72.18 9.89 -2.67
N GLU A 724 -71.00 9.29 -2.47
CA GLU A 724 -70.44 9.04 -1.13
C GLU A 724 -69.04 9.63 -1.11
N GLU A 725 -68.75 10.46 -0.11
CA GLU A 725 -67.45 11.14 0.03
C GLU A 725 -66.33 10.09 0.17
N PHE A 726 -65.26 10.24 -0.61
CA PHE A 726 -63.98 9.61 -0.29
C PHE A 726 -63.40 10.30 0.95
N SER A 727 -63.93 9.97 2.13
CA SER A 727 -63.30 10.30 3.40
C SER A 727 -62.08 9.40 3.57
N LEU A 728 -60.90 9.97 3.39
CA LEU A 728 -59.66 9.26 3.62
C LEU A 728 -59.43 9.15 5.14
N GLU A 729 -59.27 7.93 5.62
CA GLU A 729 -59.06 7.64 7.04
C GLU A 729 -57.56 7.49 7.32
N CYS A 730 -57.06 8.26 8.28
CA CYS A 730 -55.68 8.15 8.74
C CYS A 730 -55.47 6.80 9.42
N ARG A 731 -54.52 5.99 8.95
CA ARG A 731 -54.25 4.63 9.44
C ARG A 731 -53.67 4.60 10.85
N HIS A 732 -53.35 5.78 11.39
CA HIS A 732 -52.70 6.00 12.65
C HIS A 732 -53.67 6.47 13.74
N CYS A 733 -54.42 7.55 13.51
CA CYS A 733 -55.41 8.04 14.49
C CYS A 733 -56.85 7.58 14.25
N HIS A 734 -57.15 6.95 13.10
CA HIS A 734 -58.49 6.55 12.67
C HIS A 734 -59.50 7.72 12.52
N GLU A 735 -59.01 8.96 12.38
CA GLU A 735 -59.84 10.11 12.00
C GLU A 735 -60.10 10.10 10.49
N SER A 736 -61.36 10.34 10.10
CA SER A 736 -61.81 10.36 8.71
C SER A 736 -61.92 11.78 8.18
N PHE A 737 -61.18 12.06 7.10
CA PHE A 737 -61.06 13.39 6.51
C PHE A 737 -61.80 13.45 5.16
N PRO A 738 -63.04 13.98 5.10
CA PRO A 738 -63.76 14.16 3.85
C PRO A 738 -63.11 15.27 3.00
N GLY A 739 -62.75 14.94 1.76
CA GLY A 739 -62.36 15.92 0.74
C GLY A 739 -60.89 16.36 0.74
N ILE A 740 -60.00 15.72 1.51
CA ILE A 740 -58.55 15.90 1.37
C ILE A 740 -57.98 14.98 0.27
N THR A 741 -56.85 15.36 -0.30
CA THR A 741 -56.10 14.53 -1.25
C THR A 741 -55.22 13.49 -0.53
N GLN A 742 -54.78 12.45 -1.26
CA GLN A 742 -53.90 11.42 -0.71
C GLN A 742 -52.57 12.00 -0.18
N ASP A 743 -52.00 12.98 -0.88
CA ASP A 743 -50.75 13.66 -0.47
C ASP A 743 -50.94 14.46 0.84
N GLU A 744 -52.13 15.03 1.06
CA GLU A 744 -52.48 15.72 2.30
C GLU A 744 -52.73 14.74 3.46
N LEU A 745 -53.31 13.56 3.18
CA LEU A 745 -53.42 12.47 4.14
C LEU A 745 -52.02 11.97 4.54
N GLU A 746 -51.13 11.75 3.57
CA GLU A 746 -49.76 11.31 3.85
C GLU A 746 -48.99 12.34 4.67
N LEU A 747 -49.16 13.65 4.41
CA LEU A 747 -48.56 14.70 5.24
C LEU A 747 -49.10 14.68 6.69
N HIS A 748 -50.38 14.36 6.88
CA HIS A 748 -50.97 14.15 8.20
C HIS A 748 -50.45 12.86 8.87
N GLU A 749 -50.33 11.74 8.14
CA GLU A 749 -49.75 10.50 8.65
C GLU A 749 -48.29 10.69 9.09
N HIS A 750 -47.49 11.47 8.35
CA HIS A 750 -46.13 11.86 8.74
C HIS A 750 -46.06 12.85 9.93
N SER A 751 -47.18 13.45 10.33
CA SER A 751 -47.24 14.27 11.55
C SER A 751 -47.36 13.44 12.83
N HIS A 752 -47.77 12.17 12.71
CA HIS A 752 -47.82 11.24 13.83
C HIS A 752 -46.42 10.73 14.18
N ARG A 753 -46.09 10.81 15.47
CA ARG A 753 -44.84 10.35 16.07
C ARG A 753 -44.92 8.86 16.38
N ALA A 754 -44.89 8.02 15.35
CA ALA A 754 -44.93 6.56 15.50
C ALA A 754 -43.55 5.97 15.86
N CYS A 755 -43.52 5.04 16.82
CA CYS A 755 -42.34 4.24 17.15
C CYS A 755 -42.05 3.24 16.01
N PRO A 756 -40.82 3.24 15.42
CA PRO A 756 -40.51 2.45 14.24
C PRO A 756 -40.47 0.92 14.48
N PHE A 757 -40.36 0.49 15.74
CA PHE A 757 -40.23 -0.94 16.09
C PHE A 757 -41.54 -1.62 16.46
N CYS A 758 -42.48 -0.88 17.08
CA CYS A 758 -43.75 -1.43 17.57
C CYS A 758 -45.00 -0.76 16.98
N THR A 759 -44.84 0.26 16.12
CA THR A 759 -45.93 1.05 15.48
C THR A 759 -46.85 1.80 16.45
N LEU A 760 -46.50 1.89 17.74
CA LEU A 760 -47.23 2.70 18.73
C LEU A 760 -47.09 4.19 18.41
N ILE A 761 -48.18 4.94 18.53
CA ILE A 761 -48.21 6.39 18.26
C ILE A 761 -48.04 7.16 19.57
N CYS A 762 -47.09 8.09 19.56
CA CYS A 762 -46.54 8.73 20.75
C CYS A 762 -46.64 10.26 20.71
N ASP A 763 -47.62 10.83 20.00
CA ASP A 763 -47.79 12.27 19.78
C ASP A 763 -47.85 13.09 21.09
N GLY A 764 -48.51 12.53 22.11
CA GLY A 764 -48.63 13.13 23.44
C GLY A 764 -47.49 12.78 24.41
N MET A 765 -46.45 12.08 23.95
CA MET A 765 -45.36 11.59 24.79
C MET A 765 -44.20 12.60 24.81
N GLU A 766 -43.73 12.98 26.00
CA GLU A 766 -42.56 13.86 26.13
C GLU A 766 -41.32 13.23 25.46
N GLN A 767 -40.48 14.07 24.85
CA GLN A 767 -39.32 13.65 24.04
C GLN A 767 -38.48 12.55 24.71
N ALA A 768 -38.14 12.72 25.99
CA ALA A 768 -37.32 11.77 26.74
C ALA A 768 -38.02 10.42 26.96
N LEU A 769 -39.33 10.41 27.16
CA LEU A 769 -40.12 9.18 27.34
C LEU A 769 -40.31 8.44 26.00
N TYR A 770 -40.41 9.17 24.89
CA TYR A 770 -40.38 8.56 23.56
C TYR A 770 -39.03 7.92 23.25
N GLU A 771 -37.92 8.62 23.54
CA GLU A 771 -36.57 8.09 23.32
C GLU A 771 -36.33 6.83 24.17
N ASP A 772 -36.67 6.87 25.46
CA ASP A 772 -36.61 5.70 26.35
C ASP A 772 -37.48 4.53 25.84
N HIS A 773 -38.68 4.81 25.32
CA HIS A 773 -39.52 3.80 24.68
C HIS A 773 -38.89 3.21 23.41
N VAL A 774 -38.29 4.01 22.54
CA VAL A 774 -37.61 3.52 21.33
C VAL A 774 -36.39 2.68 21.70
N TYR A 775 -35.55 3.14 22.63
CA TYR A 775 -34.40 2.38 23.14
C TYR A 775 -34.81 1.08 23.84
N SER A 776 -36.02 1.00 24.42
CA SER A 776 -36.52 -0.26 25.01
C SER A 776 -36.77 -1.39 24.00
N HIS A 777 -36.81 -1.10 22.70
CA HIS A 777 -36.86 -2.12 21.63
C HIS A 777 -35.48 -2.48 21.06
N GLU A 778 -34.41 -1.78 21.45
CA GLU A 778 -33.02 -2.07 21.02
C GLU A 778 -32.28 -3.01 21.99
N VAL A 779 -32.99 -3.65 22.93
CA VAL A 779 -32.46 -4.54 24.00
C VAL A 779 -32.87 -6.00 23.81
#